data_AF-S4RAU7-F1
#
_entry.id   AF-S4RAU7-F1
#
_cell.length_a   1.000
_cell.length_b   1.000
_cell.length_c   1.000
_cell.angle_alpha   90.00
_cell.angle_beta   90.00
_cell.angle_gamma   90.00
#
_symmetry.space_group_name_H-M   'P 1'
#
loop_
_entity.id
_entity.type
_entity.pdbx_description
1 polymer ?
#
loop_
_entity_poly.entity_id
_entity_poly.type
_entity_poly.pdbx_seq_one_letter_code
_entity_poly.pdbx_strand_id
1 'polypeptide(L)'
;EPRGVAATGGEHEDARPLHLSSCCECLGLESSTIESVRSASMEDLVELPSGSEDERLDGPGTEARGGTRARGHGSSNKPPNVLVYTGQDGPDADRSPCGRFGLVCAALLSVLRPDHYTVYRLEEAPARAHPWPEHTRLLVLASPRPLPEETSERFLAYAARGGAVLALCSRASCGGVGVRRGGDLHITVAPTDGVIVGVGGDGAEVTAALEDAGCLEVWARLAGSGGEAVIVYQAYGEEGGAVVLCQVSVDLTGSLAGVEGVLAADGQARCEVFTEILGHLGLNCGPGDAPTLTPAILWALEPVRLPLGSALEPRLSESGVLASRRVSLRFVRSLADGAGATPTLLPVVTEAAPDLLTPHFDLEAYRGMLRTRLLGRLVLHCEVVGSTMELLDGVTPHLPDDVGLIAIATRQIRGKGRGGNAWLSPVGCAMFTLPLVVRSDSCLGQHLPFLQHLVALAVVEGVRSAPGYEDIDLRVKWPNDIYYGSEFKVGGVLVNSTLIGDTFQVLIGCGVNVSNDRPTWCVNAAVAEWNGARRAGDAPLAPMSTAGSIASTVTQLERLVDSFQAGGPAAVLPLYYQRWLHSGTQVRLHSDTGPEATVLGLDDFGFLRVLSQDGTTLTLQPDGNSFDMTRNLIVCK
;
A
#
# COMPACT_ATOMS: atom_id res chain seq x y z
N GLU A 1 36.90 38.66 -38.05
CA GLU A 1 36.87 37.21 -38.33
C GLU A 1 37.20 36.44 -37.05
N PRO A 2 36.27 35.64 -36.52
CA PRO A 2 36.46 34.91 -35.27
C PRO A 2 36.83 33.43 -35.51
N ARG A 3 37.60 32.87 -34.58
CA ARG A 3 37.70 31.43 -34.23
C ARG A 3 37.53 31.42 -32.71
N GLY A 4 36.52 30.81 -32.10
CA GLY A 4 36.11 29.42 -32.17
C GLY A 4 36.30 28.85 -30.76
N VAL A 5 35.27 28.96 -29.89
CA VAL A 5 35.28 28.41 -28.52
C VAL A 5 34.23 27.32 -28.45
N ALA A 6 34.69 26.14 -28.04
CA ALA A 6 33.92 24.91 -27.92
C ALA A 6 32.85 25.02 -26.83
N ALA A 7 31.65 24.54 -27.15
CA ALA A 7 30.57 24.31 -26.20
C ALA A 7 30.76 22.96 -25.51
N THR A 8 30.84 22.96 -24.18
CA THR A 8 30.80 21.75 -23.35
C THR A 8 29.53 21.79 -22.50
N GLY A 9 28.69 20.75 -22.69
CA GLY A 9 27.82 20.13 -21.68
C GLY A 9 26.83 21.04 -20.95
N GLY A 10 25.59 21.12 -21.45
CA GLY A 10 24.45 21.58 -20.65
C GLY A 10 24.12 20.56 -19.56
N GLU A 11 24.07 21.04 -18.32
CA GLU A 11 23.63 20.30 -17.14
C GLU A 11 22.14 19.98 -17.26
N HIS A 12 21.79 18.72 -17.00
CA HIS A 12 20.41 18.27 -16.83
C HIS A 12 19.86 18.86 -15.53
N GLU A 13 18.83 19.71 -15.63
CA GLU A 13 18.06 20.18 -14.48
C GLU A 13 17.44 19.00 -13.70
N ASP A 14 17.56 19.07 -12.38
CA ASP A 14 17.02 18.11 -11.40
C ASP A 14 15.48 18.05 -11.47
N ALA A 15 14.95 17.11 -12.26
CA ALA A 15 13.54 16.71 -12.17
C ALA A 15 13.29 16.00 -10.83
N ARG A 16 12.82 16.76 -9.83
CA ARG A 16 12.38 16.23 -8.54
C ARG A 16 10.98 15.61 -8.67
N PRO A 17 10.75 14.39 -8.17
CA PRO A 17 9.41 13.83 -8.09
C PRO A 17 8.59 14.66 -7.10
N LEU A 18 7.59 15.38 -7.58
CA LEU A 18 6.68 16.18 -6.76
C LEU A 18 5.43 15.33 -6.46
N HIS A 19 5.26 14.95 -5.20
CA HIS A 19 3.95 14.48 -4.75
C HIS A 19 2.93 15.63 -4.90
N LEU A 20 1.64 15.35 -5.12
CA LEU A 20 0.61 16.36 -5.43
C LEU A 20 0.57 17.57 -4.45
N SER A 21 1.11 17.43 -3.23
CA SER A 21 1.27 18.50 -2.25
C SER A 21 2.36 19.54 -2.59
N SER A 22 3.36 19.23 -3.42
CA SER A 22 4.45 20.14 -3.78
C SER A 22 4.15 21.00 -5.03
N CYS A 23 3.01 20.81 -5.69
CA CYS A 23 2.59 21.68 -6.79
C CYS A 23 2.20 23.10 -6.33
N CYS A 24 1.95 23.30 -5.03
CA CYS A 24 1.60 24.62 -4.48
C CYS A 24 2.80 25.60 -4.41
N GLU A 25 4.05 25.13 -4.35
CA GLU A 25 5.21 26.04 -4.40
C GLU A 25 5.31 26.75 -5.77
N CYS A 26 4.71 26.20 -6.82
CA CYS A 26 4.64 26.82 -8.15
C CYS A 26 3.46 27.80 -8.32
N LEU A 27 2.51 27.85 -7.38
CA LEU A 27 1.42 28.85 -7.37
C LEU A 27 1.75 30.07 -6.49
N GLY A 28 2.99 30.17 -6.01
CA GLY A 28 3.49 31.26 -5.18
C GLY A 28 3.87 32.53 -5.93
N LEU A 29 2.96 33.09 -6.74
CA LEU A 29 3.06 34.47 -7.25
C LEU A 29 1.65 35.08 -7.38
N GLU A 30 0.97 35.26 -6.24
CA GLU A 30 0.07 36.41 -5.99
C GLU A 30 -0.38 36.51 -4.51
N SER A 31 0.46 36.10 -3.56
CA SER A 31 0.25 36.43 -2.13
C SER A 31 0.93 37.76 -1.78
N SER A 32 0.40 38.87 -2.29
CA SER A 32 0.70 40.22 -1.76
C SER A 32 -0.54 40.94 -1.22
N THR A 33 -1.56 40.21 -0.79
CA THR A 33 -2.80 40.83 -0.28
C THR A 33 -3.33 40.19 1.01
N ILE A 34 -2.47 39.55 1.80
CA ILE A 34 -2.74 39.21 3.21
C ILE A 34 -1.99 40.23 4.07
N GLU A 35 -2.42 41.50 4.02
CA GLU A 35 -2.20 42.48 5.10
C GLU A 35 -3.06 43.76 5.00
N SER A 36 -4.10 43.81 4.14
CA SER A 36 -4.92 45.04 3.99
C SER A 36 -6.44 44.86 3.98
N VAL A 37 -6.97 43.77 4.56
CA VAL A 37 -8.40 43.73 4.95
C VAL A 37 -8.56 43.25 6.39
N ARG A 38 -7.80 43.86 7.30
CA ARG A 38 -8.31 44.22 8.63
C ARG A 38 -8.86 45.63 8.45
N SER A 39 -10.17 45.82 8.65
CA SER A 39 -10.95 47.09 8.60
C SER A 39 -11.86 47.26 7.38
N ALA A 40 -13.04 46.64 7.42
CA ALA A 40 -14.33 47.15 6.91
C ALA A 40 -15.42 46.15 7.37
N SER A 41 -15.92 46.31 8.60
CA SER A 41 -17.28 46.79 8.92
C SER A 41 -18.43 46.09 8.19
N MET A 42 -19.13 45.24 8.96
CA MET A 42 -20.57 45.24 9.31
C MET A 42 -21.64 45.66 8.28
N GLU A 43 -22.77 44.95 8.37
CA GLU A 43 -24.10 45.12 7.71
C GLU A 43 -24.17 44.42 6.33
N ASP A 44 -25.02 43.42 6.05
CA ASP A 44 -26.41 43.22 6.46
C ASP A 44 -26.79 41.75 6.73
N LEU A 45 -27.67 41.60 7.72
CA LEU A 45 -28.41 40.41 8.10
C LEU A 45 -29.54 40.13 7.09
N VAL A 46 -29.75 38.86 6.76
CA VAL A 46 -31.07 38.37 6.35
C VAL A 46 -31.43 37.18 7.25
N GLU A 47 -32.38 37.45 8.15
CA GLU A 47 -33.02 36.49 9.04
C GLU A 47 -33.86 35.47 8.24
N LEU A 48 -33.74 34.19 8.60
CA LEU A 48 -34.73 33.16 8.23
C LEU A 48 -35.71 32.98 9.39
N PRO A 49 -37.03 32.92 9.13
CA PRO A 49 -38.03 33.02 10.20
C PRO A 49 -38.16 31.72 10.98
N SER A 50 -38.24 31.87 12.30
CA SER A 50 -38.69 30.87 13.25
C SER A 50 -40.21 30.67 13.17
N GLY A 51 -40.64 29.42 13.19
CA GLY A 51 -42.04 29.02 13.29
C GLY A 51 -42.13 27.61 13.85
N SER A 52 -42.39 27.54 15.16
CA SER A 52 -42.77 26.35 15.92
C SER A 52 -44.14 25.84 15.49
N GLU A 53 -44.36 24.53 15.46
CA GLU A 53 -45.50 23.91 16.15
C GLU A 53 -45.32 22.39 16.30
N ASP A 54 -45.84 21.93 17.43
CA ASP A 54 -45.62 20.69 18.15
C ASP A 54 -46.85 19.80 17.87
N GLU A 55 -46.70 18.64 17.23
CA GLU A 55 -47.74 17.61 17.28
C GLU A 55 -47.14 16.22 17.53
N ARG A 56 -47.32 15.78 18.78
CA ARG A 56 -47.18 14.40 19.24
C ARG A 56 -48.39 13.59 18.79
N LEU A 57 -48.17 12.44 18.15
CA LEU A 57 -49.17 11.38 18.04
C LEU A 57 -48.55 10.03 18.41
N ASP A 58 -49.13 9.40 19.44
CA ASP A 58 -48.79 8.11 20.01
C ASP A 58 -49.31 6.92 19.16
N GLY A 59 -48.42 5.95 18.89
CA GLY A 59 -48.64 4.48 18.80
C GLY A 59 -49.51 3.87 17.68
N PRO A 60 -49.44 2.52 17.43
CA PRO A 60 -48.83 1.47 18.25
C PRO A 60 -47.77 0.60 17.54
N GLY A 61 -47.03 -0.16 18.34
CA GLY A 61 -45.80 -0.85 17.97
C GLY A 61 -45.91 -2.05 17.04
N THR A 62 -44.77 -2.40 16.44
CA THR A 62 -44.52 -3.71 15.87
C THR A 62 -43.08 -4.10 16.16
N GLU A 63 -42.93 -5.31 16.68
CA GLU A 63 -41.78 -5.87 17.36
C GLU A 63 -40.50 -5.84 16.51
N ALA A 64 -39.45 -5.22 17.06
CA ALA A 64 -38.09 -5.38 16.57
C ALA A 64 -37.62 -6.82 16.85
N ARG A 65 -37.52 -7.64 15.81
CA ARG A 65 -36.77 -8.90 15.86
C ARG A 65 -35.29 -8.58 16.03
N GLY A 66 -34.84 -8.58 17.28
CA GLY A 66 -33.43 -8.60 17.65
C GLY A 66 -32.79 -9.90 17.19
N GLY A 67 -32.03 -9.84 16.10
CA GLY A 67 -31.02 -10.83 15.75
C GLY A 67 -29.71 -10.42 16.39
N THR A 68 -29.40 -10.96 17.56
CA THR A 68 -28.13 -10.81 18.25
C THR A 68 -27.02 -11.41 17.38
N ARG A 69 -26.34 -10.60 16.56
CA ARG A 69 -25.08 -10.99 15.94
C ARG A 69 -24.07 -11.19 17.08
N ALA A 70 -23.68 -12.44 17.29
CA ALA A 70 -22.57 -12.78 18.16
C ALA A 70 -21.34 -11.97 17.72
N ARG A 71 -20.86 -11.08 18.60
CA ARG A 71 -19.58 -10.40 18.47
C ARG A 71 -18.48 -11.45 18.61
N GLY A 72 -18.10 -12.07 17.50
CA GLY A 72 -16.84 -12.80 17.37
C GLY A 72 -15.69 -11.81 17.46
N HIS A 73 -14.67 -12.13 18.24
CA HIS A 73 -13.46 -11.34 18.39
C HIS A 73 -12.75 -11.12 17.03
N GLY A 74 -12.49 -9.86 16.70
CA GLY A 74 -11.38 -9.40 15.84
C GLY A 74 -11.37 -9.79 14.36
N SER A 75 -12.31 -9.32 13.53
CA SER A 75 -12.07 -9.27 12.08
C SER A 75 -11.45 -7.92 11.69
N SER A 76 -10.12 -7.87 11.61
CA SER A 76 -9.39 -6.73 11.06
C SER A 76 -9.65 -6.58 9.55
N ASN A 77 -10.03 -5.39 9.09
CA ASN A 77 -10.35 -5.06 7.69
C ASN A 77 -9.10 -4.74 6.83
N LYS A 78 -7.91 -4.77 7.43
CA LYS A 78 -6.62 -4.65 6.74
C LYS A 78 -5.93 -6.01 6.76
N PRO A 79 -5.09 -6.32 5.75
CA PRO A 79 -4.29 -7.52 5.79
C PRO A 79 -3.39 -7.50 7.04
N PRO A 80 -3.14 -8.67 7.66
CA PRO A 80 -2.23 -8.76 8.79
C PRO A 80 -0.83 -8.30 8.37
N ASN A 81 -0.13 -7.64 9.28
CA ASN A 81 1.22 -7.15 9.03
C ASN A 81 2.26 -7.79 9.96
N VAL A 82 3.50 -7.75 9.50
CA VAL A 82 4.69 -8.07 10.29
C VAL A 82 5.48 -6.77 10.44
N LEU A 83 5.72 -6.35 11.67
CA LEU A 83 6.50 -5.14 11.95
C LEU A 83 7.93 -5.53 12.30
N VAL A 84 8.90 -4.80 11.76
CA VAL A 84 10.32 -5.01 12.02
C VAL A 84 10.88 -3.75 12.67
N TYR A 85 11.41 -3.91 13.88
CA TYR A 85 12.04 -2.85 14.65
C TYR A 85 13.56 -3.04 14.66
N THR A 86 14.29 -2.09 14.07
CA THR A 86 15.77 -2.10 13.98
C THR A 86 16.45 -1.13 14.95
N GLY A 87 15.70 -0.25 15.62
CA GLY A 87 16.26 0.78 16.52
C GLY A 87 16.95 1.94 15.78
N GLN A 88 17.69 2.77 16.52
CA GLN A 88 18.42 3.92 15.95
C GLN A 88 19.78 3.50 15.35
N ASP A 89 19.76 3.02 14.11
CA ASP A 89 20.91 3.18 13.22
C ASP A 89 20.70 4.48 12.41
N GLY A 90 21.76 5.26 12.20
CA GLY A 90 21.67 6.59 11.58
C GLY A 90 20.92 6.58 10.24
N PRO A 91 20.31 7.72 9.83
CA PRO A 91 19.28 7.79 8.77
C PRO A 91 19.67 7.20 7.40
N ASP A 92 20.96 7.01 7.12
CA ASP A 92 21.49 6.52 5.83
C ASP A 92 21.87 5.02 5.81
N ALA A 93 22.22 4.40 6.95
CA ALA A 93 22.71 3.01 6.95
C ALA A 93 21.58 1.97 6.79
N ASP A 94 20.35 2.34 7.14
CA ASP A 94 19.24 1.40 7.29
C ASP A 94 18.16 1.54 6.18
N ARG A 95 18.23 2.56 5.31
CA ARG A 95 17.31 2.68 4.14
C ARG A 95 17.79 1.92 2.90
N SER A 96 19.03 1.44 2.91
CA SER A 96 19.55 0.59 1.85
C SER A 96 18.84 -0.78 1.86
N PRO A 97 18.60 -1.41 0.69
CA PRO A 97 18.20 -2.82 0.63
C PRO A 97 19.18 -3.76 1.35
N CYS A 98 20.45 -3.34 1.46
CA CYS A 98 21.50 -4.04 2.21
C CYS A 98 21.57 -3.62 3.69
N GLY A 99 20.70 -2.71 4.13
CA GLY A 99 20.51 -2.36 5.53
C GLY A 99 19.82 -3.50 6.28
N ARG A 100 19.85 -3.43 7.61
CA ARG A 100 19.38 -4.52 8.48
C ARG A 100 17.91 -4.88 8.23
N PHE A 101 17.07 -3.85 8.10
CA PHE A 101 15.65 -4.05 7.77
C PHE A 101 15.45 -4.75 6.43
N GLY A 102 16.16 -4.34 5.39
CA GLY A 102 15.99 -4.87 4.04
C GLY A 102 16.28 -6.36 3.99
N LEU A 103 17.32 -6.78 4.69
CA LEU A 103 17.70 -8.17 4.77
C LEU A 103 16.79 -9.02 5.68
N VAL A 104 16.32 -8.48 6.82
CA VAL A 104 15.28 -9.16 7.64
C VAL A 104 13.98 -9.31 6.83
N CYS A 105 13.59 -8.27 6.08
CA CYS A 105 12.47 -8.36 5.16
C CYS A 105 12.66 -9.43 4.10
N ALA A 106 13.85 -9.53 3.50
CA ALA A 106 14.15 -10.56 2.51
C ALA A 106 13.99 -11.97 3.09
N ALA A 107 14.51 -12.21 4.30
CA ALA A 107 14.38 -13.49 4.99
C ALA A 107 12.93 -13.82 5.39
N LEU A 108 12.15 -12.82 5.82
CA LEU A 108 10.71 -13.00 6.09
C LEU A 108 9.95 -13.34 4.80
N LEU A 109 10.19 -12.61 3.73
CA LEU A 109 9.48 -12.80 2.46
C LEU A 109 9.88 -14.09 1.73
N SER A 110 11.03 -14.70 2.05
CA SER A 110 11.40 -16.01 1.51
C SER A 110 10.71 -17.18 2.20
N VAL A 111 10.04 -16.95 3.35
CA VAL A 111 9.42 -18.00 4.18
C VAL A 111 7.92 -17.81 4.32
N LEU A 112 7.48 -16.57 4.49
CA LEU A 112 6.07 -16.22 4.57
C LEU A 112 5.39 -16.52 3.24
N ARG A 113 4.16 -17.04 3.30
CA ARG A 113 3.36 -17.22 2.09
C ARG A 113 3.19 -15.87 1.37
N PRO A 114 3.44 -15.80 0.06
CA PRO A 114 3.21 -14.58 -0.71
C PRO A 114 1.77 -14.08 -0.55
N ASP A 115 1.59 -12.77 -0.63
CA ASP A 115 0.27 -12.09 -0.63
C ASP A 115 -0.59 -12.25 0.64
N HIS A 116 -0.04 -12.80 1.73
CA HIS A 116 -0.75 -12.92 3.02
C HIS A 116 -0.41 -11.83 4.03
N TYR A 117 0.82 -11.34 4.02
CA TYR A 117 1.33 -10.42 5.04
C TYR A 117 2.02 -9.22 4.40
N THR A 118 1.78 -8.02 4.92
CA THR A 118 2.61 -6.85 4.62
C THR A 118 3.73 -6.75 5.66
N VAL A 119 4.97 -6.49 5.22
CA VAL A 119 6.11 -6.31 6.13
C VAL A 119 6.51 -4.83 6.17
N TYR A 120 6.53 -4.22 7.36
CA TYR A 120 6.85 -2.80 7.54
C TYR A 120 7.94 -2.58 8.58
N ARG A 121 8.69 -1.48 8.43
CA ARG A 121 9.53 -0.98 9.50
C ARG A 121 8.66 -0.30 10.55
N LEU A 122 8.89 -0.60 11.82
CA LEU A 122 8.38 0.15 12.94
C LEU A 122 9.44 1.14 13.41
N GLU A 123 9.24 2.42 13.10
CA GLU A 123 10.10 3.51 13.54
C GLU A 123 9.91 3.78 15.05
N GLU A 124 10.90 4.40 15.69
CA GLU A 124 10.93 4.64 17.15
C GLU A 124 9.71 5.44 17.65
N ALA A 125 9.39 6.56 17.00
CA ALA A 125 8.28 7.41 17.44
C ALA A 125 6.92 6.68 17.35
N PRO A 126 6.57 6.03 16.22
CA PRO A 126 5.42 5.14 16.15
C PRO A 126 5.45 3.97 17.13
N ALA A 127 6.60 3.38 17.45
CA ALA A 127 6.70 2.29 18.44
C ALA A 127 6.16 2.74 19.82
N ARG A 128 6.33 4.02 20.14
CA ARG A 128 5.84 4.69 21.36
C ARG A 128 4.46 5.33 21.19
N ALA A 129 3.74 5.08 20.10
CA ALA A 129 2.41 5.60 19.88
C ALA A 129 1.41 4.48 19.52
N HIS A 130 0.12 4.73 19.68
CA HIS A 130 -0.90 3.89 19.04
C HIS A 130 -1.07 4.32 17.57
N PRO A 131 -1.59 3.46 16.66
CA PRO A 131 -2.25 2.17 16.87
C PRO A 131 -1.51 0.95 16.25
N TRP A 132 -0.18 0.93 16.17
CA TRP A 132 0.55 -0.16 15.49
C TRP A 132 0.17 -1.60 15.89
N PRO A 133 -0.26 -1.94 17.13
CA PRO A 133 -0.57 -3.32 17.49
C PRO A 133 -1.80 -3.95 16.80
N GLU A 134 -2.79 -3.15 16.37
CA GLU A 134 -4.14 -3.64 16.02
C GLU A 134 -4.18 -4.62 14.82
N HIS A 135 -3.20 -4.53 13.92
CA HIS A 135 -3.08 -5.39 12.74
C HIS A 135 -1.76 -6.17 12.70
N THR A 136 -0.97 -6.07 13.77
CA THR A 136 0.34 -6.70 13.86
C THR A 136 0.15 -8.16 14.24
N ARG A 137 0.54 -9.06 13.34
CA ARG A 137 0.58 -10.49 13.61
C ARG A 137 1.88 -10.89 14.30
N LEU A 138 2.97 -10.21 13.96
CA LEU A 138 4.31 -10.49 14.47
C LEU A 138 5.10 -9.20 14.57
N LEU A 139 5.74 -8.99 15.72
CA LEU A 139 6.76 -7.95 15.91
C LEU A 139 8.14 -8.61 15.91
N VAL A 140 8.98 -8.25 14.95
CA VAL A 140 10.35 -8.72 14.84
C VAL A 140 11.31 -7.67 15.39
N LEU A 141 12.10 -8.05 16.39
CA LEU A 141 13.12 -7.21 17.00
C LEU A 141 14.48 -7.59 16.43
N ALA A 142 15.11 -6.68 15.70
CA ALA A 142 16.43 -6.87 15.12
C ALA A 142 17.42 -5.79 15.58
N SER A 143 17.15 -5.10 16.70
CA SER A 143 17.99 -4.00 17.17
C SER A 143 19.37 -4.46 17.67
N PRO A 144 20.48 -3.82 17.23
CA PRO A 144 21.81 -4.07 17.79
C PRO A 144 22.00 -3.45 19.18
N ARG A 145 21.05 -2.64 19.65
CA ARG A 145 21.09 -1.93 20.93
C ARG A 145 19.94 -2.39 21.85
N PRO A 146 20.10 -2.25 23.18
CA PRO A 146 18.99 -2.42 24.12
C PRO A 146 17.80 -1.52 23.76
N LEU A 147 16.58 -1.99 24.07
CA LEU A 147 15.37 -1.17 23.87
C LEU A 147 15.26 -0.12 24.97
N PRO A 148 14.76 1.09 24.66
CA PRO A 148 14.27 2.01 25.67
C PRO A 148 13.17 1.35 26.51
N GLU A 149 13.12 1.67 27.80
CA GLU A 149 12.18 1.09 28.78
C GLU A 149 10.72 1.22 28.32
N GLU A 150 10.31 2.43 27.94
CA GLU A 150 8.95 2.72 27.42
C GLU A 150 8.59 1.87 26.18
N THR A 151 9.54 1.66 25.28
CA THR A 151 9.35 0.84 24.07
C THR A 151 9.23 -0.64 24.44
N SER A 152 10.05 -1.12 25.39
CA SER A 152 10.01 -2.50 25.89
C SER A 152 8.68 -2.81 26.58
N GLU A 153 8.20 -1.92 27.46
CA GLU A 153 6.91 -2.05 28.14
C GLU A 153 5.75 -2.19 27.14
N ARG A 154 5.76 -1.41 26.05
CA ARG A 154 4.73 -1.51 25.00
C ARG A 154 4.79 -2.81 24.22
N PHE A 155 5.98 -3.30 23.89
CA PHE A 155 6.14 -4.56 23.18
C PHE A 155 5.68 -5.74 24.05
N LEU A 156 5.94 -5.69 25.35
CA LEU A 156 5.42 -6.66 26.31
C LEU A 156 3.91 -6.54 26.51
N ALA A 157 3.37 -5.32 26.56
CA ALA A 157 1.93 -5.11 26.63
C ALA A 157 1.20 -5.59 25.37
N TYR A 158 1.88 -5.63 24.22
CA TYR A 158 1.38 -6.27 23.00
C TYR A 158 1.43 -7.81 23.12
N ALA A 159 2.55 -8.38 23.58
CA ALA A 159 2.64 -9.82 23.81
C ALA A 159 1.60 -10.30 24.84
N ALA A 160 1.42 -9.58 25.95
CA ALA A 160 0.44 -9.92 27.00
C ALA A 160 -1.01 -9.96 26.50
N ARG A 161 -1.30 -9.27 25.38
CA ARG A 161 -2.61 -9.24 24.71
C ARG A 161 -2.72 -10.25 23.56
N GLY A 162 -1.97 -11.35 23.63
CA GLY A 162 -1.96 -12.41 22.62
C GLY A 162 -1.06 -12.15 21.41
N GLY A 163 -0.23 -11.10 21.44
CA GLY A 163 0.73 -10.77 20.38
C GLY A 163 1.93 -11.72 20.35
N ALA A 164 2.55 -11.85 19.17
CA ALA A 164 3.79 -12.58 18.98
C ALA A 164 4.99 -11.65 18.77
N VAL A 165 6.06 -11.85 19.53
CA VAL A 165 7.33 -11.11 19.43
C VAL A 165 8.46 -12.08 19.12
N LEU A 166 9.26 -11.79 18.09
CA LEU A 166 10.42 -12.57 17.68
C LEU A 166 11.69 -11.70 17.72
N ALA A 167 12.60 -11.99 18.65
CA ALA A 167 13.89 -11.32 18.70
C ALA A 167 14.94 -12.11 17.91
N LEU A 168 15.47 -11.50 16.83
CA LEU A 168 16.50 -12.07 15.96
C LEU A 168 17.85 -11.42 16.23
N CYS A 169 18.76 -12.16 16.87
CA CYS A 169 20.12 -11.68 17.20
C CYS A 169 20.15 -10.26 17.78
N SER A 170 19.11 -9.94 18.53
CA SER A 170 18.88 -8.62 19.05
C SER A 170 19.53 -8.51 20.41
N ARG A 171 20.19 -7.37 20.65
CA ARG A 171 20.57 -6.96 22.01
C ARG A 171 19.38 -6.35 22.77
N ALA A 172 18.22 -6.27 22.12
CA ALA A 172 16.96 -5.89 22.74
C ALA A 172 16.50 -6.94 23.75
N SER A 173 16.11 -6.50 24.94
CA SER A 173 15.39 -7.29 25.92
C SER A 173 13.89 -6.98 25.88
N CYS A 174 13.07 -8.03 25.93
CA CYS A 174 11.65 -7.92 26.23
C CYS A 174 11.33 -8.92 27.34
N GLY A 175 11.07 -8.43 28.56
CA GLY A 175 10.38 -9.21 29.60
C GLY A 175 11.23 -10.26 30.31
N GLY A 176 12.31 -9.85 30.99
CA GLY A 176 13.04 -10.71 31.94
C GLY A 176 13.95 -11.79 31.32
N VAL A 177 13.84 -12.06 30.02
CA VAL A 177 14.65 -13.07 29.31
C VAL A 177 15.57 -12.41 28.27
N GLY A 178 16.81 -12.87 28.19
CA GLY A 178 17.85 -12.18 27.45
C GLY A 178 19.03 -13.02 26.98
N VAL A 179 19.75 -12.54 25.96
CA VAL A 179 20.97 -13.17 25.41
C VAL A 179 22.20 -12.36 25.81
N ARG A 180 23.07 -12.91 26.64
CA ARG A 180 24.35 -12.31 27.07
C ARG A 180 25.47 -12.76 26.16
N ARG A 181 26.41 -11.87 25.81
CA ARG A 181 27.69 -12.24 25.18
C ARG A 181 28.83 -11.70 26.03
N GLY A 182 29.85 -12.53 26.29
CA GLY A 182 30.96 -12.18 27.17
C GLY A 182 31.60 -10.84 26.81
N GLY A 183 31.31 -9.82 27.61
CA GLY A 183 31.88 -8.47 27.46
C GLY A 183 30.90 -7.34 27.72
N ASP A 184 29.66 -7.40 27.20
CA ASP A 184 28.62 -6.39 27.47
C ASP A 184 27.26 -6.82 26.86
N LEU A 185 26.33 -7.28 27.70
CA LEU A 185 24.88 -7.03 27.61
C LEU A 185 24.22 -7.51 28.92
N HIS A 186 23.62 -6.60 29.67
CA HIS A 186 22.84 -6.88 30.88
C HIS A 186 21.37 -7.05 30.53
N ILE A 187 20.85 -8.26 30.74
CA ILE A 187 19.43 -8.47 31.01
C ILE A 187 19.41 -9.10 32.39
N THR A 188 19.46 -8.21 33.38
CA THR A 188 19.34 -8.56 34.79
C THR A 188 17.92 -8.18 35.17
N VAL A 189 17.07 -9.16 35.48
CA VAL A 189 16.04 -8.90 36.48
C VAL A 189 16.83 -8.59 37.75
N ALA A 190 16.84 -7.32 38.16
CA ALA A 190 17.30 -7.07 39.51
C ALA A 190 16.20 -7.57 40.45
N PRO A 191 16.51 -8.43 41.44
CA PRO A 191 17.84 -8.61 42.01
C PRO A 191 18.45 -10.01 41.81
N THR A 192 19.70 -10.00 41.34
CA THR A 192 20.81 -10.92 41.69
C THR A 192 20.80 -12.42 41.37
N ASP A 193 19.68 -13.10 41.13
CA ASP A 193 19.67 -14.56 40.98
C ASP A 193 18.94 -15.03 39.69
N GLY A 194 19.59 -14.95 38.52
CA GLY A 194 19.08 -15.49 37.25
C GLY A 194 19.71 -16.85 36.89
N VAL A 195 18.99 -17.70 36.15
CA VAL A 195 19.45 -19.04 35.70
C VAL A 195 19.84 -18.99 34.21
N ILE A 196 20.94 -19.66 33.84
CA ILE A 196 21.33 -19.87 32.44
C ILE A 196 20.46 -20.99 31.85
N VAL A 197 19.65 -20.64 30.84
CA VAL A 197 18.69 -21.53 30.18
C VAL A 197 19.29 -22.18 28.92
N GLY A 198 20.34 -21.57 28.34
CA GLY A 198 21.09 -22.15 27.23
C GLY A 198 22.40 -21.40 26.97
N VAL A 199 23.36 -22.09 26.35
CA VAL A 199 24.64 -21.48 25.93
C VAL A 199 24.80 -21.72 24.44
N GLY A 200 24.77 -20.62 23.69
CA GLY A 200 25.06 -20.58 22.27
C GLY A 200 26.53 -20.92 22.02
N GLY A 201 26.82 -21.57 20.90
CA GLY A 201 28.17 -22.05 20.60
C GLY A 201 29.22 -20.98 20.32
N ASP A 202 28.82 -19.71 20.21
CA ASP A 202 29.67 -18.53 20.17
C ASP A 202 29.94 -17.93 21.57
N GLY A 203 29.50 -18.61 22.64
CA GLY A 203 29.60 -18.17 24.03
C GLY A 203 28.45 -17.28 24.50
N ALA A 204 27.34 -17.21 23.75
CA ALA A 204 26.18 -16.40 24.12
C ALA A 204 25.25 -17.13 25.10
N GLU A 205 25.13 -16.68 26.34
CA GLU A 205 24.28 -17.29 27.38
C GLU A 205 22.85 -16.72 27.33
N VAL A 206 21.83 -17.56 27.22
CA VAL A 206 20.44 -17.16 27.46
C VAL A 206 20.16 -17.23 28.96
N THR A 207 19.77 -16.11 29.57
CA THR A 207 19.45 -16.04 31.01
C THR A 207 18.00 -15.65 31.24
N ALA A 208 17.41 -16.20 32.29
CA ALA A 208 16.06 -15.87 32.74
C ALA A 208 16.00 -15.69 34.26
N ALA A 209 14.98 -14.96 34.73
CA ALA A 209 14.68 -14.87 36.15
C ALA A 209 14.19 -16.21 36.72
N LEU A 210 14.50 -16.46 38.00
CA LEU A 210 14.19 -17.71 38.71
C LEU A 210 12.68 -18.01 38.77
N GLU A 211 11.84 -16.98 38.75
CA GLU A 211 10.37 -17.09 38.75
C GLU A 211 9.81 -17.44 37.36
N ASP A 212 10.51 -17.05 36.29
CA ASP A 212 10.11 -17.28 34.89
C ASP A 212 10.73 -18.56 34.29
N ALA A 213 11.73 -19.14 34.96
CA ALA A 213 12.45 -20.33 34.52
C ALA A 213 11.55 -21.57 34.30
N GLY A 214 10.43 -21.67 35.02
CA GLY A 214 9.45 -22.74 34.86
C GLY A 214 8.55 -22.62 33.62
N CYS A 215 8.55 -21.46 32.96
CA CYS A 215 7.70 -21.16 31.78
C CYS A 215 8.52 -21.10 30.47
N LEU A 216 9.82 -21.39 30.53
CA LEU A 216 10.74 -21.31 29.41
C LEU A 216 10.97 -22.69 28.79
N GLU A 217 10.68 -22.79 27.50
CA GLU A 217 10.91 -24.00 26.72
C GLU A 217 12.08 -23.77 25.75
N VAL A 218 13.14 -24.57 25.88
CA VAL A 218 14.18 -24.64 24.85
C VAL A 218 13.63 -25.46 23.71
N TRP A 219 13.26 -24.78 22.63
CA TRP A 219 12.48 -25.38 21.57
C TRP A 219 13.37 -26.11 20.56
N ALA A 220 14.53 -25.56 20.22
CA ALA A 220 15.50 -26.27 19.37
C ALA A 220 16.94 -25.85 19.68
N ARG A 221 17.87 -26.77 19.39
CA ARG A 221 19.31 -26.54 19.35
C ARG A 221 19.82 -26.86 17.96
N LEU A 222 20.41 -25.88 17.29
CA LEU A 222 20.92 -26.02 15.92
C LEU A 222 22.43 -26.15 15.96
N ALA A 223 22.94 -27.33 15.59
CA ALA A 223 24.38 -27.54 15.45
C ALA A 223 24.89 -26.84 14.18
N GLY A 224 25.59 -25.71 14.33
CA GLY A 224 26.25 -25.00 13.24
C GLY A 224 27.79 -25.11 13.30
N SER A 225 28.47 -24.69 12.23
CA SER A 225 29.94 -24.63 12.17
C SER A 225 30.57 -23.62 13.15
N GLY A 226 29.76 -22.72 13.72
CA GLY A 226 30.11 -21.79 14.81
C GLY A 226 29.56 -22.21 16.19
N GLY A 227 29.04 -23.44 16.33
CA GLY A 227 28.51 -24.05 17.54
C GLY A 227 26.96 -24.08 17.65
N GLU A 228 26.39 -24.53 18.78
CA GLU A 228 24.93 -24.75 18.94
C GLU A 228 24.16 -23.42 19.07
N ALA A 229 23.21 -23.10 18.19
CA ALA A 229 22.29 -21.96 18.39
C ALA A 229 21.05 -22.41 19.17
N VAL A 230 20.64 -21.66 20.20
CA VAL A 230 19.48 -21.98 21.04
C VAL A 230 18.28 -21.12 20.64
N ILE A 231 17.14 -21.76 20.43
CA ILE A 231 15.84 -21.09 20.29
C ILE A 231 15.09 -21.27 21.60
N VAL A 232 14.72 -20.15 22.22
CA VAL A 232 13.99 -20.15 23.48
C VAL A 232 12.60 -19.55 23.26
N TYR A 233 11.59 -20.32 23.64
CA TYR A 233 10.19 -19.95 23.58
C TYR A 233 9.66 -19.67 24.98
N GLN A 234 8.90 -18.59 25.13
CA GLN A 234 8.17 -18.29 26.34
C GLN A 234 6.73 -17.92 25.98
N ALA A 235 5.76 -18.66 26.54
CA ALA A 235 4.37 -18.23 26.55
C ALA A 235 4.26 -16.99 27.45
N TYR A 236 3.55 -15.96 26.98
CA TYR A 236 3.51 -14.66 27.64
C TYR A 236 2.07 -14.15 27.81
N GLY A 237 1.71 -13.85 29.06
CA GLY A 237 0.35 -13.39 29.41
C GLY A 237 -0.72 -14.49 29.39
N GLU A 238 -1.90 -14.17 29.91
CA GLU A 238 -3.04 -15.10 30.00
C GLU A 238 -3.80 -15.24 28.67
N GLU A 239 -3.60 -14.32 27.73
CA GLU A 239 -4.27 -14.31 26.41
C GLU A 239 -3.51 -15.10 25.32
N GLY A 240 -2.51 -15.90 25.70
CA GLY A 240 -1.80 -16.80 24.78
C GLY A 240 -0.77 -16.11 23.89
N GLY A 241 -0.15 -15.03 24.36
CA GLY A 241 0.95 -14.37 23.67
C GLY A 241 2.23 -15.20 23.67
N ALA A 242 3.19 -14.77 22.84
CA ALA A 242 4.46 -15.49 22.71
C ALA A 242 5.64 -14.52 22.54
N VAL A 243 6.74 -14.84 23.23
CA VAL A 243 8.04 -14.20 23.03
C VAL A 243 9.05 -15.28 22.66
N VAL A 244 9.65 -15.14 21.48
CA VAL A 244 10.68 -16.06 20.97
C VAL A 244 12.01 -15.33 20.87
N LEU A 245 13.01 -15.88 21.54
CA LEU A 245 14.39 -15.44 21.42
C LEU A 245 15.13 -16.40 20.51
N CYS A 246 15.57 -15.90 19.37
CA CYS A 246 16.28 -16.66 18.37
C CYS A 246 17.72 -16.14 18.22
N GLN A 247 18.67 -17.01 18.57
CA GLN A 247 20.11 -16.73 18.43
C GLN A 247 20.64 -16.94 17.01
N VAL A 248 19.81 -17.44 16.08
CA VAL A 248 20.24 -17.68 14.69
C VAL A 248 20.56 -16.37 14.01
N SER A 249 21.86 -16.13 13.79
CA SER A 249 22.34 -15.01 12.98
C SER A 249 21.86 -15.21 11.56
N VAL A 250 20.98 -14.32 11.12
CA VAL A 250 20.91 -14.02 9.70
C VAL A 250 22.29 -13.46 9.39
N ASP A 251 23.16 -14.18 8.67
CA ASP A 251 24.43 -13.61 8.20
C ASP A 251 24.10 -12.52 7.18
N LEU A 252 23.97 -11.31 7.70
CA LEU A 252 23.57 -10.10 6.99
C LEU A 252 24.78 -9.42 6.30
N THR A 253 25.97 -10.00 6.42
CA THR A 253 27.25 -9.43 5.97
C THR A 253 28.13 -10.48 5.28
N GLY A 254 27.54 -11.32 4.43
CA GLY A 254 28.33 -11.96 3.38
C GLY A 254 28.91 -10.85 2.49
N SER A 255 30.21 -10.61 2.60
CA SER A 255 30.96 -9.71 1.70
C SER A 255 30.51 -9.93 0.26
N LEU A 256 29.93 -8.91 -0.36
CA LEU A 256 29.55 -8.87 -1.79
C LEU A 256 30.78 -8.89 -2.73
N ALA A 257 31.92 -9.39 -2.27
CA ALA A 257 33.12 -9.56 -3.05
C ALA A 257 33.52 -11.04 -3.06
N GLY A 258 33.01 -11.74 -4.08
CA GLY A 258 33.53 -13.02 -4.54
C GLY A 258 33.06 -14.24 -3.75
N VAL A 259 32.27 -15.08 -4.43
CA VAL A 259 32.27 -16.56 -4.46
C VAL A 259 30.82 -17.02 -4.64
N GLU A 260 30.39 -17.08 -5.90
CA GLU A 260 29.31 -17.98 -6.32
C GLU A 260 29.76 -19.41 -5.97
N GLY A 261 29.11 -20.06 -5.00
CA GLY A 261 29.30 -21.49 -4.78
C GLY A 261 29.22 -22.06 -3.37
N VAL A 262 29.14 -21.26 -2.29
CA VAL A 262 29.14 -21.80 -0.90
C VAL A 262 27.87 -21.50 -0.09
N LEU A 263 26.94 -20.67 -0.61
CA LEU A 263 25.77 -20.17 0.15
C LEU A 263 24.47 -21.00 0.05
N ALA A 264 24.43 -22.07 -0.75
CA ALA A 264 23.17 -22.79 -1.00
C ALA A 264 22.79 -23.85 0.06
N ALA A 265 23.77 -24.46 0.75
CA ALA A 265 23.51 -25.57 1.66
C ALA A 265 23.06 -25.12 3.07
N ASP A 266 23.59 -24.00 3.57
CA ASP A 266 23.27 -23.48 4.91
C ASP A 266 21.99 -22.59 4.89
N GLY A 267 21.66 -21.99 3.74
CA GLY A 267 20.46 -21.16 3.58
C GLY A 267 19.14 -21.93 3.66
N GLN A 268 19.11 -23.16 3.14
CA GLN A 268 17.91 -24.02 3.15
C GLN A 268 17.53 -24.42 4.59
N ALA A 269 18.50 -24.92 5.37
CA ALA A 269 18.29 -25.30 6.76
C ALA A 269 17.86 -24.11 7.64
N ARG A 270 18.43 -22.92 7.40
CA ARG A 270 18.02 -21.68 8.08
C ARG A 270 16.58 -21.28 7.73
N CYS A 271 16.17 -21.42 6.47
CA CYS A 271 14.79 -21.17 6.06
C CYS A 271 13.81 -22.18 6.68
N GLU A 272 14.19 -23.44 6.82
CA GLU A 272 13.38 -24.48 7.48
C GLU A 272 13.14 -24.15 8.96
N VAL A 273 14.20 -23.79 9.68
CA VAL A 273 14.10 -23.33 11.08
C VAL A 273 13.20 -22.11 11.19
N PHE A 274 13.38 -21.12 10.32
CA PHE A 274 12.58 -19.90 10.35
C PHE A 274 11.12 -20.20 10.00
N THR A 275 10.87 -21.12 9.07
CA THR A 275 9.53 -21.64 8.73
C THR A 275 8.87 -22.29 9.94
N GLU A 276 9.62 -23.10 10.69
CA GLU A 276 9.13 -23.76 11.90
C GLU A 276 8.79 -22.73 13.00
N ILE A 277 9.70 -21.80 13.30
CA ILE A 277 9.49 -20.71 14.27
C ILE A 277 8.20 -19.94 13.93
N LEU A 278 8.11 -19.44 12.71
CA LEU A 278 6.98 -18.63 12.27
C LEU A 278 5.68 -19.45 12.21
N GLY A 279 5.76 -20.73 11.86
CA GLY A 279 4.63 -21.66 11.89
C GLY A 279 4.01 -21.82 13.27
N HIS A 280 4.82 -21.98 14.33
CA HIS A 280 4.29 -22.07 15.70
C HIS A 280 3.76 -20.74 16.23
N LEU A 281 4.34 -19.62 15.79
CA LEU A 281 3.76 -18.30 16.04
C LEU A 281 2.45 -18.07 15.26
N GLY A 282 1.99 -19.07 14.51
CA GLY A 282 0.73 -19.06 13.79
C GLY A 282 0.76 -18.13 12.58
N LEU A 283 1.92 -17.95 11.95
CA LEU A 283 2.05 -17.34 10.63
C LEU A 283 1.94 -18.41 9.55
N ASN A 284 1.28 -18.04 8.45
CA ASN A 284 1.12 -18.89 7.29
C ASN A 284 2.43 -18.91 6.49
N CYS A 285 3.21 -19.96 6.73
CA CYS A 285 4.45 -20.22 6.03
C CYS A 285 4.24 -21.38 5.05
N GLY A 286 5.01 -21.41 3.97
CA GLY A 286 4.99 -22.56 3.07
C GLY A 286 5.97 -22.39 1.92
N PRO A 287 6.36 -23.50 1.28
CA PRO A 287 7.18 -23.48 0.07
C PRO A 287 6.31 -22.97 -1.09
N GLY A 288 6.04 -21.67 -1.10
CA GLY A 288 5.56 -21.00 -2.29
C GLY A 288 6.79 -20.65 -3.11
N ASP A 289 6.94 -21.23 -4.30
CA ASP A 289 7.90 -20.70 -5.27
C ASP A 289 7.60 -19.20 -5.42
N ALA A 290 8.56 -18.36 -5.01
CA ALA A 290 8.40 -16.93 -5.15
C ALA A 290 8.10 -16.63 -6.63
N PRO A 291 7.00 -15.93 -6.94
CA PRO A 291 6.59 -15.74 -8.32
C PRO A 291 7.71 -15.04 -9.09
N THR A 292 8.17 -15.67 -10.16
CA THR A 292 9.26 -15.17 -10.99
C THR A 292 8.75 -14.12 -11.96
N LEU A 293 9.56 -13.09 -12.21
CA LEU A 293 9.21 -12.04 -13.16
C LEU A 293 8.98 -12.65 -14.55
N THR A 294 7.93 -12.22 -15.23
CA THR A 294 7.59 -12.65 -16.59
C THR A 294 7.80 -11.52 -17.57
N PRO A 295 8.10 -11.79 -18.85
CA PRO A 295 8.02 -10.80 -19.91
C PRO A 295 6.65 -10.12 -19.97
N ALA A 296 6.62 -8.91 -20.51
CA ALA A 296 5.40 -8.21 -20.84
C ALA A 296 4.94 -8.54 -22.26
N ILE A 297 3.64 -8.44 -22.50
CA ILE A 297 3.05 -8.54 -23.83
C ILE A 297 2.39 -7.21 -24.15
N LEU A 298 2.61 -6.74 -25.38
CA LEU A 298 1.99 -5.54 -25.89
C LEU A 298 0.85 -5.89 -26.85
N TRP A 299 -0.36 -5.44 -26.55
CA TRP A 299 -1.52 -5.57 -27.41
C TRP A 299 -2.09 -4.21 -27.79
N ALA A 300 -2.33 -4.01 -29.08
CA ALA A 300 -3.06 -2.86 -29.58
C ALA A 300 -4.51 -3.25 -29.89
N LEU A 301 -5.47 -2.54 -29.30
CA LEU A 301 -6.88 -2.68 -29.65
C LEU A 301 -7.17 -1.80 -30.88
N GLU A 302 -7.79 -2.37 -31.92
CA GLU A 302 -8.13 -1.61 -33.11
C GLU A 302 -9.05 -0.41 -32.78
N PRO A 303 -8.83 0.77 -33.42
CA PRO A 303 -7.95 0.99 -34.55
C PRO A 303 -6.62 1.65 -34.17
N VAL A 304 -6.06 1.41 -32.96
CA VAL A 304 -4.75 1.95 -32.55
C VAL A 304 -3.65 1.27 -33.37
N ARG A 305 -3.50 1.70 -34.62
CA ARG A 305 -2.42 1.35 -35.55
C ARG A 305 -1.39 2.48 -35.64
N LEU A 306 -1.24 3.31 -34.61
CA LEU A 306 0.03 4.02 -34.50
C LEU A 306 1.08 2.95 -34.20
N PRO A 307 2.12 2.78 -35.04
CA PRO A 307 3.16 1.84 -34.72
C PRO A 307 3.88 2.45 -33.52
N LEU A 308 3.56 1.96 -32.31
CA LEU A 308 4.33 2.29 -31.10
C LEU A 308 5.82 2.06 -31.39
N GLY A 309 6.13 1.05 -32.23
CA GLY A 309 7.43 0.87 -32.88
C GLY A 309 7.98 2.16 -33.50
N SER A 310 7.31 2.79 -34.46
CA SER A 310 7.78 4.03 -35.11
C SER A 310 7.84 5.25 -34.18
N ALA A 311 6.96 5.33 -33.18
CA ALA A 311 6.97 6.43 -32.21
C ALA A 311 8.14 6.29 -31.22
N LEU A 312 8.48 5.04 -30.87
CA LEU A 312 9.57 4.72 -29.96
C LEU A 312 10.91 4.55 -30.68
N GLU A 313 10.93 4.23 -31.97
CA GLU A 313 12.14 3.99 -32.80
C GLU A 313 13.23 5.04 -32.56
N PRO A 314 12.95 6.36 -32.54
CA PRO A 314 13.96 7.39 -32.27
C PRO A 314 14.53 7.37 -30.85
N ARG A 315 13.86 6.69 -29.92
CA ARG A 315 14.18 6.61 -28.48
C ARG A 315 14.78 5.25 -28.10
N LEU A 316 14.71 4.25 -28.97
CA LEU A 316 15.26 2.91 -28.73
C LEU A 316 16.76 2.88 -29.01
N SER A 317 17.51 2.11 -28.22
CA SER A 317 18.88 1.73 -28.56
C SER A 317 18.92 0.83 -29.81
N GLU A 318 20.11 0.60 -30.37
CA GLU A 318 20.32 -0.39 -31.44
C GLU A 318 19.86 -1.81 -31.05
N SER A 319 19.84 -2.11 -29.73
CA SER A 319 19.37 -3.36 -29.16
C SER A 319 17.87 -3.37 -28.82
N GLY A 320 17.10 -2.36 -29.26
CA GLY A 320 15.66 -2.26 -29.03
C GLY A 320 15.27 -1.95 -27.59
N VAL A 321 16.18 -1.33 -26.81
CA VAL A 321 15.94 -1.00 -25.40
C VAL A 321 15.50 0.45 -25.26
N LEU A 322 14.34 0.64 -24.64
CA LEU A 322 13.91 1.91 -24.07
C LEU A 322 14.45 2.01 -22.64
N ALA A 323 15.47 2.83 -22.46
CA ALA A 323 16.08 3.03 -21.16
C ALA A 323 15.14 3.82 -20.23
N SER A 324 15.03 3.38 -18.98
CA SER A 324 14.35 4.10 -17.91
C SER A 324 15.12 3.97 -16.59
N ARG A 325 14.84 4.88 -15.65
CA ARG A 325 15.49 4.94 -14.33
C ARG A 325 15.22 3.71 -13.46
N ARG A 326 14.05 3.07 -13.59
CA ARG A 326 13.67 1.91 -12.75
C ARG A 326 13.73 0.60 -13.51
N VAL A 327 12.93 0.46 -14.56
CA VAL A 327 12.85 -0.76 -15.37
C VAL A 327 12.96 -0.36 -16.83
N SER A 328 14.04 -0.77 -17.48
CA SER A 328 14.20 -0.59 -18.92
C SER A 328 13.35 -1.62 -19.67
N LEU A 329 12.76 -1.22 -20.80
CA LEU A 329 11.91 -2.09 -21.61
C LEU A 329 12.66 -2.50 -22.88
N ARG A 330 12.79 -3.81 -23.14
CA ARG A 330 13.41 -4.32 -24.38
C ARG A 330 12.32 -4.86 -25.30
N PHE A 331 12.08 -4.21 -26.42
CA PHE A 331 11.10 -4.66 -27.39
C PHE A 331 11.64 -5.81 -28.22
N VAL A 332 10.94 -6.94 -28.22
CA VAL A 332 11.28 -8.15 -28.96
C VAL A 332 10.07 -8.66 -29.73
N ARG A 333 10.30 -9.40 -30.83
CA ARG A 333 9.21 -9.99 -31.61
C ARG A 333 8.63 -11.22 -30.93
N SER A 334 9.50 -12.10 -30.46
CA SER A 334 9.13 -13.32 -29.74
C SER A 334 9.91 -13.50 -28.44
N LEU A 335 9.44 -14.41 -27.57
CA LEU A 335 10.17 -14.79 -26.35
C LEU A 335 11.53 -15.43 -26.63
N ALA A 336 11.71 -16.09 -27.78
CA ALA A 336 12.98 -16.73 -28.13
C ALA A 336 14.10 -15.70 -28.37
N ASP A 337 13.73 -14.45 -28.67
CA ASP A 337 14.65 -13.37 -29.01
C ASP A 337 15.10 -12.57 -27.78
N GLY A 338 14.52 -12.84 -26.59
CA GLY A 338 14.70 -12.07 -25.37
C GLY A 338 15.51 -12.79 -24.29
N ALA A 339 16.29 -12.02 -23.51
CA ALA A 339 16.80 -12.48 -22.22
C ALA A 339 15.65 -12.59 -21.21
N GLY A 340 15.78 -13.40 -20.15
CA GLY A 340 14.77 -13.50 -19.10
C GLY A 340 14.47 -12.15 -18.43
N ALA A 341 13.26 -12.00 -17.91
CA ALA A 341 12.86 -10.80 -17.19
C ALA A 341 13.69 -10.64 -15.90
N THR A 342 14.20 -9.44 -15.67
CA THR A 342 14.97 -9.09 -14.46
C THR A 342 14.34 -7.88 -13.77
N PRO A 343 14.72 -7.57 -12.52
CA PRO A 343 14.20 -6.41 -11.81
C PRO A 343 14.49 -5.05 -12.47
N THR A 344 15.43 -4.98 -13.42
CA THR A 344 15.89 -3.74 -14.08
C THR A 344 15.67 -3.75 -15.60
N LEU A 345 15.37 -4.91 -16.21
CA LEU A 345 15.15 -5.05 -17.63
C LEU A 345 13.99 -6.02 -17.90
N LEU A 346 12.94 -5.53 -18.56
CA LEU A 346 11.76 -6.31 -18.91
C LEU A 346 11.64 -6.48 -20.43
N PRO A 347 11.63 -7.71 -20.96
CA PRO A 347 11.29 -7.95 -22.36
C PRO A 347 9.82 -7.64 -22.61
N VAL A 348 9.54 -6.92 -23.71
CA VAL A 348 8.19 -6.59 -24.19
C VAL A 348 7.99 -7.30 -25.53
N VAL A 349 7.13 -8.30 -25.52
CA VAL A 349 6.84 -9.13 -26.70
C VAL A 349 5.74 -8.49 -27.53
N THR A 350 6.00 -8.31 -28.82
CA THR A 350 5.14 -7.54 -29.74
C THR A 350 4.34 -8.40 -30.72
N GLU A 351 4.74 -9.65 -30.97
CA GLU A 351 4.11 -10.53 -31.98
C GLU A 351 3.70 -11.91 -31.41
N ALA A 352 3.47 -12.04 -30.09
CA ALA A 352 3.22 -13.33 -29.44
C ALA A 352 1.80 -13.92 -29.60
N ALA A 353 1.74 -15.26 -29.65
CA ALA A 353 0.55 -16.07 -29.43
C ALA A 353 0.12 -16.00 -27.93
N PRO A 354 -1.04 -15.40 -27.61
CA PRO A 354 -1.31 -14.82 -26.29
C PRO A 354 -1.63 -15.82 -25.16
N ASP A 355 -2.26 -16.96 -25.44
CA ASP A 355 -2.92 -17.76 -24.41
C ASP A 355 -1.98 -18.42 -23.38
N LEU A 356 -0.72 -18.70 -23.76
CA LEU A 356 0.25 -19.36 -22.87
C LEU A 356 0.89 -18.42 -21.85
N LEU A 357 0.82 -17.10 -22.08
CA LEU A 357 1.56 -16.12 -21.30
C LEU A 357 0.69 -15.31 -20.34
N THR A 358 -0.63 -15.36 -20.52
CA THR A 358 -1.58 -14.55 -19.74
C THR A 358 -2.75 -15.38 -19.19
N PRO A 359 -2.47 -16.47 -18.44
CA PRO A 359 -3.48 -17.43 -18.01
C PRO A 359 -4.59 -16.84 -17.12
N HIS A 360 -4.35 -15.67 -16.52
CA HIS A 360 -5.29 -15.01 -15.61
C HIS A 360 -5.85 -13.69 -16.14
N PHE A 361 -5.54 -13.31 -17.39
CA PHE A 361 -6.06 -12.09 -17.99
C PHE A 361 -6.77 -12.37 -19.31
N ASP A 362 -8.09 -12.17 -19.29
CA ASP A 362 -8.95 -12.33 -20.47
C ASP A 362 -9.01 -11.02 -21.27
N LEU A 363 -8.20 -10.96 -22.33
CA LEU A 363 -8.14 -9.80 -23.22
C LEU A 363 -9.46 -9.58 -24.00
N GLU A 364 -10.21 -10.63 -24.31
CA GLU A 364 -11.47 -10.49 -25.04
C GLU A 364 -12.57 -9.95 -24.13
N ALA A 365 -12.61 -10.36 -22.86
CA ALA A 365 -13.47 -9.73 -21.87
C ALA A 365 -13.12 -8.24 -21.66
N TYR A 366 -11.82 -7.91 -21.57
CA TYR A 366 -11.37 -6.53 -21.48
C TYR A 366 -11.83 -5.70 -22.70
N ARG A 367 -11.57 -6.20 -23.91
CA ARG A 367 -11.98 -5.57 -25.18
C ARG A 367 -13.49 -5.42 -25.27
N GLY A 368 -14.23 -6.46 -24.88
CA GLY A 368 -15.69 -6.52 -24.91
C GLY A 368 -16.35 -5.48 -24.01
N MET A 369 -15.69 -5.03 -22.94
CA MET A 369 -16.24 -4.06 -21.98
C MET A 369 -15.68 -2.64 -22.13
N LEU A 370 -14.51 -2.45 -22.73
CA LEU A 370 -13.89 -1.13 -22.90
C LEU A 370 -14.69 -0.25 -23.88
N ARG A 371 -15.00 0.99 -23.49
CA ARG A 371 -15.75 1.96 -24.33
C ARG A 371 -15.04 3.31 -24.48
N THR A 372 -13.76 3.37 -24.19
CA THR A 372 -12.95 4.60 -24.27
C THR A 372 -12.64 5.01 -25.70
N ARG A 373 -12.34 6.28 -25.92
CA ARG A 373 -11.76 6.79 -27.17
C ARG A 373 -10.27 6.55 -27.20
N LEU A 374 -9.59 6.78 -26.08
CA LEU A 374 -8.13 6.80 -25.98
C LEU A 374 -7.62 5.87 -24.87
N LEU A 375 -8.13 6.00 -23.64
CA LEU A 375 -7.50 5.37 -22.48
C LEU A 375 -7.59 3.84 -22.53
N GLY A 376 -6.47 3.16 -22.25
CA GLY A 376 -6.39 1.70 -22.15
C GLY A 376 -6.56 0.95 -23.47
N ARG A 377 -6.37 1.63 -24.60
CA ARG A 377 -6.44 1.02 -25.94
C ARG A 377 -5.17 0.30 -26.36
N LEU A 378 -4.02 0.65 -25.75
CA LEU A 378 -2.77 -0.07 -25.89
C LEU A 378 -2.43 -0.72 -24.55
N VAL A 379 -2.41 -2.04 -24.50
CA VAL A 379 -2.26 -2.81 -23.25
C VAL A 379 -0.86 -3.40 -23.17
N LEU A 380 -0.11 -3.04 -22.13
CA LEU A 380 1.12 -3.70 -21.73
C LEU A 380 0.79 -4.62 -20.54
N HIS A 381 0.58 -5.91 -20.79
CA HIS A 381 0.25 -6.88 -19.74
C HIS A 381 1.49 -7.62 -19.26
N CYS A 382 1.61 -7.81 -17.95
CA CYS A 382 2.60 -8.69 -17.32
C CYS A 382 1.88 -9.70 -16.43
N GLU A 383 2.23 -10.98 -16.52
CA GLU A 383 1.71 -11.98 -15.60
C GLU A 383 2.30 -11.78 -14.19
N VAL A 384 3.61 -11.59 -14.07
CA VAL A 384 4.28 -11.23 -12.83
C VAL A 384 5.26 -10.09 -13.08
N VAL A 385 5.14 -9.01 -12.31
CA VAL A 385 6.05 -7.87 -12.39
C VAL A 385 6.41 -7.30 -11.02
N GLY A 386 7.45 -6.48 -10.95
CA GLY A 386 7.76 -5.70 -9.74
C GLY A 386 6.59 -4.81 -9.34
N SER A 387 6.28 -3.82 -10.17
CA SER A 387 5.11 -2.95 -10.04
C SER A 387 4.81 -2.27 -11.38
N THR A 388 3.54 -2.16 -11.76
CA THR A 388 3.10 -1.43 -12.97
C THR A 388 3.50 0.04 -12.94
N MET A 389 3.54 0.66 -11.76
CA MET A 389 4.00 2.04 -11.59
C MET A 389 5.49 2.18 -11.93
N GLU A 390 6.32 1.21 -11.55
CA GLU A 390 7.76 1.23 -11.88
C GLU A 390 8.04 0.97 -13.35
N LEU A 391 7.15 0.25 -14.05
CA LEU A 391 7.28 0.04 -15.50
C LEU A 391 7.10 1.33 -16.29
N LEU A 392 6.19 2.21 -15.86
CA LEU A 392 5.86 3.43 -16.60
C LEU A 392 6.58 4.68 -16.07
N ASP A 393 7.20 4.58 -14.88
CA ASP A 393 8.09 5.60 -14.34
C ASP A 393 9.28 5.81 -15.29
N GLY A 394 9.51 7.05 -15.74
CA GLY A 394 10.54 7.39 -16.72
C GLY A 394 10.26 6.98 -18.17
N VAL A 395 9.25 6.15 -18.44
CA VAL A 395 8.85 5.78 -19.81
C VAL A 395 7.88 6.80 -20.40
N THR A 396 6.96 7.32 -19.57
CA THR A 396 5.88 8.21 -20.00
C THR A 396 6.33 9.43 -20.83
N PRO A 397 7.41 10.16 -20.47
CA PRO A 397 7.89 11.30 -21.27
C PRO A 397 8.38 10.95 -22.68
N HIS A 398 8.56 9.66 -22.97
CA HIS A 398 8.97 9.16 -24.29
C HIS A 398 7.80 8.68 -25.13
N LEU A 399 6.59 8.64 -24.57
CA LEU A 399 5.39 8.20 -25.25
C LEU A 399 4.65 9.39 -25.89
N PRO A 400 3.96 9.19 -27.03
CA PRO A 400 2.99 10.17 -27.53
C PRO A 400 1.86 10.42 -26.51
N ASP A 401 1.37 11.66 -26.43
CA ASP A 401 0.29 12.04 -25.51
C ASP A 401 -1.01 11.25 -25.77
N ASP A 402 -1.24 10.82 -27.02
CA ASP A 402 -2.41 10.09 -27.49
C ASP A 402 -2.17 8.58 -27.66
N VAL A 403 -1.17 8.03 -26.96
CA VAL A 403 -0.83 6.60 -27.07
C VAL A 403 -1.89 5.66 -26.45
N GLY A 404 -2.65 6.14 -25.45
CA GLY A 404 -3.69 5.35 -24.81
C GLY A 404 -3.19 4.11 -24.06
N LEU A 405 -1.93 4.15 -23.58
CA LEU A 405 -1.26 3.03 -22.91
C LEU A 405 -1.90 2.71 -21.55
N ILE A 406 -1.96 1.44 -21.20
CA ILE A 406 -2.22 0.93 -19.86
C ILE A 406 -1.24 -0.20 -19.56
N ALA A 407 -0.59 -0.16 -18.40
CA ALA A 407 0.16 -1.30 -17.88
C ALA A 407 -0.75 -2.10 -16.96
N ILE A 408 -0.91 -3.40 -17.20
CA ILE A 408 -1.75 -4.30 -16.39
C ILE A 408 -0.87 -5.41 -15.82
N ALA A 409 -1.08 -5.78 -14.57
CA ALA A 409 -0.39 -6.91 -13.95
C ALA A 409 -1.36 -7.91 -13.33
N THR A 410 -1.13 -9.21 -13.53
CA THR A 410 -1.83 -10.25 -12.77
C THR A 410 -1.32 -10.31 -11.33
N ARG A 411 0.01 -10.25 -11.14
CA ARG A 411 0.66 -10.15 -9.82
C ARG A 411 1.74 -9.07 -9.80
N GLN A 412 1.85 -8.39 -8.66
CA GLN A 412 2.96 -7.47 -8.38
C GLN A 412 3.73 -7.95 -7.15
N ILE A 413 5.02 -8.21 -7.29
CA ILE A 413 5.87 -8.65 -6.16
C ILE A 413 6.33 -7.48 -5.26
N ARG A 414 6.17 -6.24 -5.74
CA ARG A 414 6.48 -5.00 -5.02
C ARG A 414 5.37 -3.96 -5.22
N GLY A 415 4.11 -4.37 -5.06
CA GLY A 415 2.95 -3.49 -5.15
C GLY A 415 3.05 -2.30 -4.19
N LYS A 416 2.68 -1.10 -4.67
CA LYS A 416 2.85 0.16 -3.93
C LYS A 416 1.51 0.80 -3.59
N GLY A 417 1.40 1.28 -2.35
CA GLY A 417 0.36 2.17 -1.86
C GLY A 417 0.92 3.54 -1.48
N ARG A 418 0.03 4.42 -1.01
CA ARG A 418 0.36 5.79 -0.63
C ARG A 418 1.25 5.85 0.61
N GLY A 419 2.20 6.79 0.67
CA GLY A 419 3.10 6.97 1.80
C GLY A 419 4.07 5.81 2.05
N GLY A 420 4.39 5.03 1.01
CA GLY A 420 5.29 3.88 1.11
C GLY A 420 4.64 2.58 1.61
N ASN A 421 3.33 2.56 1.80
CA ASN A 421 2.60 1.33 2.15
C ASN A 421 2.75 0.27 1.05
N ALA A 422 2.74 -1.00 1.43
CA ALA A 422 2.73 -2.13 0.50
C ALA A 422 1.29 -2.45 0.05
N TRP A 423 1.14 -2.83 -1.21
CA TRP A 423 -0.12 -3.36 -1.75
C TRP A 423 0.02 -4.85 -2.03
N LEU A 424 -0.69 -5.69 -1.27
CA LEU A 424 -0.75 -7.14 -1.52
C LEU A 424 -1.46 -7.41 -2.84
N SER A 425 -0.91 -8.31 -3.64
CA SER A 425 -1.28 -8.47 -5.04
C SER A 425 -1.57 -9.92 -5.41
N PRO A 426 -2.46 -10.64 -4.67
CA PRO A 426 -2.86 -11.99 -5.03
C PRO A 426 -3.55 -12.04 -6.40
N VAL A 427 -3.53 -13.21 -7.04
CA VAL A 427 -4.34 -13.46 -8.25
C VAL A 427 -5.81 -13.16 -7.95
N GLY A 428 -6.45 -12.43 -8.85
CA GLY A 428 -7.82 -11.94 -8.69
C GLY A 428 -7.91 -10.45 -8.32
N CYS A 429 -6.78 -9.77 -8.13
CA CYS A 429 -6.74 -8.31 -8.08
C CYS A 429 -6.70 -7.71 -9.50
N ALA A 430 -7.58 -6.76 -9.79
CA ALA A 430 -7.48 -5.88 -10.94
C ALA A 430 -6.45 -4.78 -10.64
N MET A 431 -5.26 -4.89 -11.23
CA MET A 431 -4.15 -3.97 -10.99
C MET A 431 -3.63 -3.37 -12.29
N PHE A 432 -3.56 -2.05 -12.34
CA PHE A 432 -3.08 -1.35 -13.53
C PHE A 432 -2.47 0.00 -13.21
N THR A 433 -1.68 0.51 -14.15
CA THR A 433 -1.22 1.90 -14.19
C THR A 433 -1.59 2.55 -15.51
N LEU A 434 -2.21 3.73 -15.44
CA LEU A 434 -2.47 4.60 -16.58
C LEU A 434 -1.56 5.83 -16.53
N PRO A 435 -0.74 6.09 -17.56
CA PRO A 435 -0.14 7.38 -17.77
C PRO A 435 -1.17 8.36 -18.35
N LEU A 436 -1.15 9.61 -17.86
CA LEU A 436 -1.91 10.73 -18.43
C LEU A 436 -1.02 11.96 -18.54
N VAL A 437 -1.20 12.72 -19.61
CA VAL A 437 -0.62 14.05 -19.78
C VAL A 437 -1.72 15.08 -19.59
N VAL A 438 -1.58 15.96 -18.59
CA VAL A 438 -2.57 16.97 -18.26
C VAL A 438 -1.92 18.35 -18.39
N ARG A 439 -2.44 19.21 -19.27
CA ARG A 439 -1.94 20.59 -19.38
C ARG A 439 -2.21 21.37 -18.10
N SER A 440 -1.24 22.13 -17.62
CA SER A 440 -1.35 22.91 -16.38
C SER A 440 -2.39 24.03 -16.47
N ASP A 441 -2.64 24.55 -17.67
CA ASP A 441 -3.66 25.55 -17.95
C ASP A 441 -5.07 24.99 -18.14
N SER A 442 -5.23 23.66 -18.21
CA SER A 442 -6.55 23.03 -18.31
C SER A 442 -7.31 23.08 -16.99
N CYS A 443 -8.64 22.90 -17.04
CA CYS A 443 -9.47 22.90 -15.84
C CYS A 443 -9.03 21.81 -14.85
N LEU A 444 -8.72 20.60 -15.33
CA LEU A 444 -8.16 19.55 -14.49
C LEU A 444 -6.74 19.88 -14.00
N GLY A 445 -5.90 20.52 -14.83
CA GLY A 445 -4.53 20.91 -14.45
C GLY A 445 -4.50 21.89 -13.28
N GLN A 446 -5.42 22.86 -13.27
CA GLN A 446 -5.58 23.81 -12.17
C GLN A 446 -6.13 23.19 -10.88
N HIS A 447 -6.70 21.98 -10.97
CA HIS A 447 -7.30 21.24 -9.86
C HIS A 447 -6.75 19.82 -9.77
N LEU A 448 -5.46 19.63 -10.08
CA LEU A 448 -4.86 18.31 -10.23
C LEU A 448 -5.10 17.34 -9.06
N PRO A 449 -5.16 17.76 -7.77
CA PRO A 449 -5.45 16.85 -6.67
C PRO A 449 -6.83 16.16 -6.77
N PHE A 450 -7.79 16.70 -7.54
CA PHE A 450 -9.05 16.01 -7.81
C PHE A 450 -8.89 14.71 -8.60
N LEU A 451 -7.80 14.53 -9.33
CA LEU A 451 -7.62 13.35 -10.17
C LEU A 451 -7.70 12.04 -9.38
N GLN A 452 -7.22 12.03 -8.12
CA GLN A 452 -7.37 10.85 -7.25
C GLN A 452 -8.84 10.53 -6.94
N HIS A 453 -9.70 11.56 -6.80
CA HIS A 453 -11.13 11.43 -6.54
C HIS A 453 -11.87 10.94 -7.78
N LEU A 454 -11.49 11.45 -8.96
CA LEU A 454 -12.03 11.00 -10.24
C LEU A 454 -11.75 9.50 -10.45
N VAL A 455 -10.53 9.05 -10.16
CA VAL A 455 -10.14 7.65 -10.32
C VAL A 455 -10.84 6.77 -9.28
N ALA A 456 -10.91 7.19 -8.01
CA ALA A 456 -11.62 6.42 -6.99
C ALA A 456 -13.11 6.28 -7.32
N LEU A 457 -13.73 7.35 -7.81
CA LEU A 457 -15.11 7.31 -8.29
C LEU A 457 -15.26 6.44 -9.54
N ALA A 458 -14.30 6.50 -10.47
CA ALA A 458 -14.30 5.66 -11.67
C ALA A 458 -14.26 4.17 -11.34
N VAL A 459 -13.56 3.76 -10.28
CA VAL A 459 -13.55 2.36 -9.81
C VAL A 459 -14.93 1.96 -9.31
N VAL A 460 -15.55 2.78 -8.46
CA VAL A 460 -16.88 2.53 -7.90
C VAL A 460 -17.92 2.43 -9.01
N GLU A 461 -17.96 3.42 -9.90
CA GLU A 461 -18.90 3.46 -11.02
C GLU A 461 -18.57 2.40 -12.08
N GLY A 462 -17.30 2.01 -12.23
CA GLY A 462 -16.88 0.93 -13.12
C GLY A 462 -17.55 -0.40 -12.78
N VAL A 463 -17.77 -0.66 -11.50
CA VAL A 463 -18.55 -1.83 -11.05
C VAL A 463 -20.05 -1.53 -11.08
N ARG A 464 -20.49 -0.44 -10.45
CA ARG A 464 -21.92 -0.16 -10.23
C ARG A 464 -22.71 0.19 -11.49
N SER A 465 -22.05 0.64 -12.55
CA SER A 465 -22.70 0.90 -13.84
C SER A 465 -22.85 -0.34 -14.72
N ALA A 466 -22.32 -1.49 -14.30
CA ALA A 466 -22.57 -2.75 -14.97
C ALA A 466 -24.04 -3.18 -14.72
N PRO A 467 -24.75 -3.72 -15.73
CA PRO A 467 -26.16 -4.10 -15.58
C PRO A 467 -26.37 -5.07 -14.41
N GLY A 468 -27.24 -4.69 -13.47
CA GLY A 468 -27.56 -5.47 -12.27
C GLY A 468 -26.69 -5.17 -11.04
N TYR A 469 -25.57 -4.45 -11.20
CA TYR A 469 -24.66 -4.13 -10.10
C TYR A 469 -24.97 -2.80 -9.41
N GLU A 470 -26.09 -2.15 -9.77
CA GLU A 470 -26.44 -0.80 -9.32
C GLU A 470 -26.56 -0.71 -7.79
N ASP A 471 -27.01 -1.81 -7.17
CA ASP A 471 -27.25 -1.96 -5.74
C ASP A 471 -26.03 -2.48 -4.95
N ILE A 472 -24.90 -2.76 -5.59
CA ILE A 472 -23.68 -3.11 -4.86
C ILE A 472 -23.16 -1.85 -4.15
N ASP A 473 -23.04 -1.93 -2.82
CA ASP A 473 -22.69 -0.79 -1.96
C ASP A 473 -21.18 -0.49 -1.95
N LEU A 474 -20.61 -0.23 -3.12
CA LEU A 474 -19.26 0.30 -3.23
C LEU A 474 -19.24 1.82 -2.98
N ARG A 475 -18.25 2.24 -2.18
CA ARG A 475 -18.13 3.59 -1.63
C ARG A 475 -16.70 4.12 -1.73
N VAL A 476 -16.58 5.43 -1.76
CA VAL A 476 -15.30 6.14 -1.72
C VAL A 476 -15.02 6.61 -0.30
N LYS A 477 -13.88 6.17 0.24
CA LYS A 477 -13.30 6.71 1.47
C LYS A 477 -12.16 7.66 1.09
N TRP A 478 -12.26 8.90 1.55
CA TRP A 478 -11.19 9.87 1.40
C TRP A 478 -9.82 9.38 1.91
N PRO A 479 -8.72 9.71 1.20
CA PRO A 479 -8.71 10.42 -0.07
C PRO A 479 -8.81 9.53 -1.32
N ASN A 480 -8.62 8.21 -1.18
CA ASN A 480 -8.26 7.38 -2.32
C ASN A 480 -8.58 5.88 -2.15
N ASP A 481 -9.34 5.50 -1.12
CA ASP A 481 -9.67 4.10 -0.86
C ASP A 481 -11.10 3.76 -1.33
N ILE A 482 -11.29 2.53 -1.80
CA ILE A 482 -12.60 2.00 -2.19
C ILE A 482 -13.04 0.98 -1.14
N TYR A 483 -14.27 1.11 -0.68
CA TYR A 483 -14.87 0.29 0.37
C TYR A 483 -16.15 -0.40 -0.11
N TYR A 484 -16.44 -1.58 0.42
CA TYR A 484 -17.78 -2.16 0.44
C TYR A 484 -18.44 -1.82 1.78
N GLY A 485 -19.57 -1.12 1.73
CA GLY A 485 -20.16 -0.45 2.88
C GLY A 485 -19.18 0.54 3.51
N SER A 486 -19.14 0.58 4.84
CA SER A 486 -18.18 1.38 5.63
C SER A 486 -17.07 0.54 6.25
N GLU A 487 -17.02 -0.76 5.99
CA GLU A 487 -16.20 -1.71 6.75
C GLU A 487 -15.03 -2.21 5.91
N PHE A 488 -15.29 -2.78 4.74
CA PHE A 488 -14.29 -3.58 4.02
C PHE A 488 -13.61 -2.79 2.93
N LYS A 489 -12.30 -2.56 3.07
CA LYS A 489 -11.49 -1.99 1.98
C LYS A 489 -11.32 -3.03 0.87
N VAL A 490 -11.74 -2.67 -0.35
CA VAL A 490 -11.65 -3.52 -1.54
C VAL A 490 -10.71 -2.93 -2.59
N GLY A 491 -10.29 -1.68 -2.47
CA GLY A 491 -9.43 -1.05 -3.48
C GLY A 491 -8.70 0.18 -2.99
N GLY A 492 -7.74 0.63 -3.78
CA GLY A 492 -6.99 1.86 -3.54
C GLY A 492 -6.43 2.44 -4.83
N VAL A 493 -6.27 3.77 -4.81
CA VAL A 493 -5.71 4.55 -5.91
C VAL A 493 -4.41 5.22 -5.47
N LEU A 494 -3.43 5.30 -6.35
CA LEU A 494 -2.19 6.05 -6.15
C LEU A 494 -1.97 6.94 -7.36
N VAL A 495 -1.87 8.25 -7.16
CA VAL A 495 -1.60 9.20 -8.25
C VAL A 495 -0.28 9.90 -7.97
N ASN A 496 0.67 9.75 -8.88
CA ASN A 496 1.94 10.48 -8.88
C ASN A 496 1.97 11.43 -10.07
N SER A 497 2.49 12.63 -9.89
CA SER A 497 2.62 13.61 -10.97
C SER A 497 4.04 14.15 -11.05
N THR A 498 4.46 14.61 -12.21
CA THR A 498 5.68 15.41 -12.40
C THR A 498 5.38 16.50 -13.40
N LEU A 499 5.64 17.75 -13.04
CA LEU A 499 5.47 18.89 -13.95
C LEU A 499 6.70 18.97 -14.87
N ILE A 500 6.48 18.91 -16.18
CA ILE A 500 7.50 19.09 -17.22
C ILE A 500 6.97 20.16 -18.19
N GLY A 501 7.63 21.32 -18.21
CA GLY A 501 7.13 22.48 -18.96
C GLY A 501 5.76 22.92 -18.46
N ASP A 502 4.77 22.97 -19.35
CA ASP A 502 3.37 23.30 -19.06
C ASP A 502 2.47 22.06 -18.93
N THR A 503 3.05 20.86 -18.75
CA THR A 503 2.28 19.61 -18.63
C THR A 503 2.62 18.82 -17.38
N PHE A 504 1.59 18.33 -16.71
CA PHE A 504 1.72 17.31 -15.68
C PHE A 504 1.76 15.92 -16.34
N GLN A 505 2.87 15.23 -16.15
CA GLN A 505 3.03 13.82 -16.45
C GLN A 505 2.53 13.03 -15.24
N VAL A 506 1.38 12.37 -15.37
CA VAL A 506 0.71 11.69 -14.27
C VAL A 506 0.77 10.18 -14.46
N LEU A 507 1.07 9.45 -13.39
CA LEU A 507 0.88 8.01 -13.29
C LEU A 507 -0.23 7.71 -12.29
N ILE A 508 -1.30 7.09 -12.78
CA ILE A 508 -2.44 6.63 -11.97
C ILE A 508 -2.31 5.14 -11.79
N GLY A 509 -1.87 4.69 -10.60
CA GLY A 509 -1.93 3.31 -10.17
C GLY A 509 -3.27 2.99 -9.51
N CYS A 510 -3.86 1.87 -9.88
CA CYS A 510 -5.08 1.37 -9.28
C CYS A 510 -4.92 -0.10 -8.92
N GLY A 511 -5.36 -0.47 -7.71
CA GLY A 511 -5.47 -1.85 -7.26
C GLY A 511 -6.85 -2.09 -6.67
N VAL A 512 -7.57 -3.06 -7.22
CA VAL A 512 -8.91 -3.45 -6.76
C VAL A 512 -8.96 -4.95 -6.59
N ASN A 513 -9.38 -5.40 -5.42
CA ASN A 513 -9.62 -6.80 -5.11
C ASN A 513 -10.92 -7.23 -5.77
N VAL A 514 -10.87 -8.04 -6.83
CA VAL A 514 -12.07 -8.43 -7.59
C VAL A 514 -12.51 -9.83 -7.22
N SER A 515 -11.62 -10.80 -7.37
CA SER A 515 -11.93 -12.23 -7.20
C SER A 515 -10.91 -12.98 -6.36
N ASN A 516 -10.00 -12.29 -5.69
CA ASN A 516 -9.00 -12.91 -4.84
C ASN A 516 -9.60 -13.38 -3.51
N ASP A 517 -8.92 -14.33 -2.89
CA ASP A 517 -9.29 -14.89 -1.58
C ASP A 517 -8.81 -14.00 -0.41
N ARG A 518 -9.16 -14.44 0.80
CA ARG A 518 -8.66 -13.90 2.08
C ARG A 518 -7.12 -13.82 2.11
N PRO A 519 -6.52 -12.84 2.82
CA PRO A 519 -7.07 -12.09 3.95
C PRO A 519 -7.79 -10.79 3.59
N THR A 520 -7.92 -10.45 2.31
CA THR A 520 -8.59 -9.20 1.89
C THR A 520 -10.02 -9.47 1.43
N TRP A 521 -10.86 -8.43 1.46
CA TRP A 521 -12.21 -8.49 0.89
C TRP A 521 -12.17 -8.08 -0.58
N CYS A 522 -13.06 -8.65 -1.40
CA CYS A 522 -13.10 -8.42 -2.83
C CYS A 522 -14.52 -8.13 -3.33
N VAL A 523 -14.62 -7.58 -4.54
CA VAL A 523 -15.90 -7.25 -5.19
C VAL A 523 -16.79 -8.49 -5.32
N ASN A 524 -16.24 -9.65 -5.69
CA ASN A 524 -17.03 -10.87 -5.84
C ASN A 524 -17.52 -11.45 -4.51
N ALA A 525 -16.88 -11.12 -3.39
CA ALA A 525 -17.45 -11.42 -2.07
C ALA A 525 -18.71 -10.58 -1.81
N ALA A 526 -18.69 -9.28 -2.17
CA ALA A 526 -19.88 -8.43 -2.12
C ALA A 526 -21.00 -8.91 -3.08
N VAL A 527 -20.63 -9.36 -4.30
CA VAL A 527 -21.59 -9.97 -5.24
C VAL A 527 -22.21 -11.24 -4.66
N ALA A 528 -21.41 -12.10 -4.03
CA ALA A 528 -21.90 -13.32 -3.39
C ALA A 528 -22.87 -13.01 -2.23
N GLU A 529 -22.55 -11.99 -1.42
CA GLU A 529 -23.41 -11.52 -0.33
C GLU A 529 -24.73 -10.95 -0.87
N TRP A 530 -24.67 -10.07 -1.87
CA TRP A 530 -25.87 -9.55 -2.55
C TRP A 530 -26.72 -10.67 -3.12
N ASN A 531 -26.09 -11.65 -3.80
CA ASN A 531 -26.79 -12.81 -4.32
C ASN A 531 -27.46 -13.62 -3.19
N GLY A 532 -26.84 -13.75 -2.01
CA GLY A 532 -27.44 -14.41 -0.86
C GLY A 532 -28.66 -13.66 -0.27
N ALA A 533 -28.68 -12.33 -0.40
CA ALA A 533 -29.72 -11.44 0.14
C ALA A 533 -30.77 -10.99 -0.88
N ARG A 534 -30.60 -11.32 -2.17
CA ARG A 534 -31.48 -10.86 -3.26
C ARG A 534 -32.94 -11.26 -3.07
N ARG A 535 -33.86 -10.45 -3.60
CA ARG A 535 -35.30 -10.76 -3.52
C ARG A 535 -35.66 -11.94 -4.41
N ALA A 536 -36.69 -12.69 -4.04
CA ALA A 536 -37.21 -13.77 -4.86
C ALA A 536 -37.73 -13.22 -6.20
N GLY A 537 -37.08 -13.60 -7.29
CA GLY A 537 -37.38 -13.12 -8.65
C GLY A 537 -36.24 -12.34 -9.31
N ASP A 538 -35.30 -11.80 -8.52
CA ASP A 538 -34.12 -11.14 -9.06
C ASP A 538 -33.12 -12.17 -9.60
N ALA A 539 -32.62 -11.95 -10.81
CA ALA A 539 -31.61 -12.80 -11.42
C ALA A 539 -30.30 -12.68 -10.61
N PRO A 540 -29.57 -13.80 -10.37
CA PRO A 540 -28.29 -13.72 -9.71
C PRO A 540 -27.29 -12.93 -10.57
N LEU A 541 -26.47 -12.12 -9.93
CA LEU A 541 -25.36 -11.44 -10.57
C LEU A 541 -24.24 -12.42 -10.87
N ALA A 542 -23.67 -12.30 -12.07
CA ALA A 542 -22.45 -13.02 -12.41
C ALA A 542 -21.26 -12.50 -11.58
N PRO A 543 -20.22 -13.30 -11.36
CA PRO A 543 -18.96 -12.77 -10.84
C PRO A 543 -18.34 -11.76 -11.82
N MET A 544 -17.82 -10.66 -11.29
CA MET A 544 -17.05 -9.68 -12.05
C MET A 544 -15.66 -10.26 -12.36
N SER A 545 -15.18 -10.11 -13.59
CA SER A 545 -13.80 -10.47 -13.97
C SER A 545 -12.84 -9.30 -13.69
N THR A 546 -11.56 -9.60 -13.47
CA THR A 546 -10.52 -8.57 -13.32
C THR A 546 -10.43 -7.70 -14.57
N ALA A 547 -10.37 -8.32 -15.74
CA ALA A 547 -10.39 -7.65 -17.05
C ALA A 547 -11.60 -6.71 -17.23
N GLY A 548 -12.80 -7.19 -16.90
CA GLY A 548 -14.03 -6.39 -16.98
C GLY A 548 -14.02 -5.20 -16.01
N SER A 549 -13.56 -5.42 -14.77
CA SER A 549 -13.41 -4.38 -13.77
C SER A 549 -12.45 -3.28 -14.23
N ILE A 550 -11.30 -3.64 -14.83
CA ILE A 550 -10.36 -2.66 -15.38
C ILE A 550 -11.01 -1.90 -16.53
N ALA A 551 -11.57 -2.60 -17.52
CA ALA A 551 -12.15 -1.97 -18.70
C ALA A 551 -13.27 -0.98 -18.36
N SER A 552 -14.17 -1.34 -17.45
CA SER A 552 -15.24 -0.44 -16.99
C SER A 552 -14.70 0.73 -16.18
N THR A 553 -13.70 0.51 -15.33
CA THR A 553 -13.05 1.59 -14.55
C THR A 553 -12.41 2.62 -15.50
N VAL A 554 -11.62 2.15 -16.47
CA VAL A 554 -10.93 3.04 -17.44
C VAL A 554 -11.96 3.79 -18.29
N THR A 555 -13.06 3.14 -18.66
CA THR A 555 -14.20 3.76 -19.36
C THR A 555 -14.83 4.89 -18.55
N GLN A 556 -15.10 4.66 -17.26
CA GLN A 556 -15.68 5.70 -16.40
C GLN A 556 -14.68 6.81 -16.12
N LEU A 557 -13.39 6.50 -16.00
CA LEU A 557 -12.35 7.50 -15.79
C LEU A 557 -12.29 8.49 -16.96
N GLU A 558 -12.29 8.02 -18.21
CA GLU A 558 -12.25 8.91 -19.38
C GLU A 558 -13.46 9.86 -19.39
N ARG A 559 -14.66 9.34 -19.08
CA ARG A 559 -15.90 10.15 -18.98
C ARG A 559 -15.85 11.18 -17.86
N LEU A 560 -15.32 10.79 -16.70
CA LEU A 560 -15.21 11.69 -15.55
C LEU A 560 -14.17 12.79 -15.78
N VAL A 561 -13.04 12.46 -16.42
CA VAL A 561 -12.05 13.44 -16.85
C VAL A 561 -12.63 14.42 -17.86
N ASP A 562 -13.34 13.93 -18.89
CA ASP A 562 -14.02 14.79 -19.86
C ASP A 562 -15.04 15.73 -19.18
N SER A 563 -15.86 15.19 -18.27
CA SER A 563 -16.85 15.97 -17.52
C SER A 563 -16.20 17.02 -16.63
N PHE A 564 -15.11 16.68 -15.95
CA PHE A 564 -14.35 17.61 -15.12
C PHE A 564 -13.70 18.71 -15.96
N GLN A 565 -13.13 18.38 -17.13
CA GLN A 565 -12.55 19.38 -18.01
C GLN A 565 -13.61 20.39 -18.51
N ALA A 566 -14.85 19.94 -18.71
CA ALA A 566 -15.95 20.79 -19.19
C ALA A 566 -16.60 21.65 -18.10
N GLY A 567 -16.69 21.17 -16.86
CA GLY A 567 -17.48 21.83 -15.80
C GLY A 567 -16.85 21.87 -14.41
N GLY A 568 -15.56 21.54 -14.30
CA GLY A 568 -14.81 21.56 -13.05
C GLY A 568 -15.38 20.64 -11.96
N PRO A 569 -15.13 20.95 -10.67
CA PRO A 569 -15.61 20.16 -9.55
C PRO A 569 -17.14 19.95 -9.55
N ALA A 570 -17.90 20.98 -9.92
CA ALA A 570 -19.37 20.94 -9.90
C ALA A 570 -19.96 19.85 -10.84
N ALA A 571 -19.25 19.48 -11.91
CA ALA A 571 -19.69 18.45 -12.83
C ALA A 571 -19.62 17.02 -12.24
N VAL A 572 -18.76 16.79 -11.24
CA VAL A 572 -18.48 15.44 -10.70
C VAL A 572 -18.88 15.28 -9.24
N LEU A 573 -18.84 16.35 -8.44
CA LEU A 573 -19.11 16.33 -7.01
C LEU A 573 -20.50 15.77 -6.65
N PRO A 574 -21.59 16.04 -7.39
CA PRO A 574 -22.89 15.45 -7.08
C PRO A 574 -22.87 13.92 -7.10
N LEU A 575 -22.23 13.31 -8.11
CA LEU A 575 -22.08 11.85 -8.18
C LEU A 575 -21.10 11.34 -7.13
N TYR A 576 -20.00 12.06 -6.93
CA TYR A 576 -19.00 11.72 -5.90
C TYR A 576 -19.62 11.62 -4.50
N TYR A 577 -20.42 12.61 -4.09
CA TYR A 577 -21.05 12.61 -2.76
C TYR A 577 -22.14 11.56 -2.59
N GLN A 578 -22.74 11.05 -3.68
CA GLN A 578 -23.62 9.87 -3.61
C GLN A 578 -22.87 8.58 -3.27
N ARG A 579 -21.55 8.55 -3.47
CA ARG A 579 -20.67 7.39 -3.22
C ARG A 579 -19.73 7.57 -2.04
N TRP A 580 -19.56 8.79 -1.55
CA TRP A 580 -18.71 9.14 -0.42
C TRP A 580 -19.23 8.63 0.93
N LEU A 581 -18.31 8.32 1.86
CA LEU A 581 -18.64 7.77 3.18
C LEU A 581 -18.81 8.78 4.32
N HIS A 582 -18.25 9.98 4.20
CA HIS A 582 -17.95 10.83 5.38
C HIS A 582 -18.94 11.98 5.60
N SER A 583 -20.13 11.93 5.02
CA SER A 583 -21.09 13.03 5.12
C SER A 583 -21.56 13.20 6.56
N GLY A 584 -21.28 14.37 7.15
CA GLY A 584 -21.70 14.71 8.52
C GLY A 584 -20.98 13.93 9.62
N THR A 585 -19.89 13.23 9.31
CA THR A 585 -19.13 12.45 10.29
C THR A 585 -18.46 13.38 11.31
N GLN A 586 -18.70 13.10 12.60
CA GLN A 586 -17.96 13.72 13.70
C GLN A 586 -16.60 13.04 13.83
N VAL A 587 -15.53 13.83 13.88
CA VAL A 587 -14.14 13.36 13.97
C VAL A 587 -13.37 14.10 15.05
N ARG A 588 -12.29 13.51 15.53
CA ARG A 588 -11.24 14.20 16.30
C ARG A 588 -10.03 14.47 15.42
N LEU A 589 -9.35 15.58 15.66
CA LEU A 589 -8.12 15.94 14.94
C LEU A 589 -6.88 15.68 15.80
N HIS A 590 -5.79 15.23 15.18
CA HIS A 590 -4.46 15.02 15.74
C HIS A 590 -4.31 13.86 16.76
N SER A 591 -5.25 13.71 17.70
CA SER A 591 -5.20 12.66 18.72
C SER A 591 -6.60 12.32 19.26
N ASP A 592 -6.71 11.22 20.03
CA ASP A 592 -7.95 10.82 20.69
C ASP A 592 -8.50 11.84 21.70
N THR A 593 -7.65 12.76 22.15
CA THR A 593 -7.99 13.86 23.06
C THR A 593 -8.00 15.21 22.34
N GLY A 594 -7.82 15.22 21.02
CA GLY A 594 -7.76 16.42 20.21
C GLY A 594 -9.15 17.05 19.96
N PRO A 595 -9.17 18.22 19.31
CA PRO A 595 -10.39 18.96 19.07
C PRO A 595 -11.36 18.16 18.18
N GLU A 596 -12.64 18.29 18.48
CA GLU A 596 -13.72 17.69 17.68
C GLU A 596 -14.04 18.58 16.48
N ALA A 597 -14.35 17.95 15.36
CA ALA A 597 -14.74 18.61 14.14
C ALA A 597 -15.77 17.78 13.37
N THR A 598 -16.57 18.44 12.52
CA THR A 598 -17.53 17.79 11.63
C THR A 598 -17.02 17.83 10.19
N VAL A 599 -17.03 16.70 9.48
CA VAL A 599 -16.68 16.66 8.05
C VAL A 599 -17.77 17.36 7.23
N LEU A 600 -17.36 18.40 6.48
CA LEU A 600 -18.24 19.16 5.58
C LEU A 600 -18.22 18.65 4.14
N GLY A 601 -17.11 18.03 3.72
CA GLY A 601 -16.90 17.57 2.35
C GLY A 601 -15.51 17.95 1.83
N LEU A 602 -15.44 18.34 0.56
CA LEU A 602 -14.22 18.76 -0.11
C LEU A 602 -14.23 20.28 -0.37
N ASP A 603 -13.05 20.89 -0.40
CA ASP A 603 -12.85 22.24 -0.95
C ASP A 603 -12.73 22.24 -2.48
N ASP A 604 -12.48 23.42 -3.04
CA ASP A 604 -12.36 23.63 -4.48
C ASP A 604 -11.14 22.94 -5.11
N PHE A 605 -10.21 22.42 -4.29
CA PHE A 605 -9.03 21.66 -4.75
C PHE A 605 -9.10 20.17 -4.42
N GLY A 606 -10.17 19.72 -3.74
CA GLY A 606 -10.37 18.32 -3.38
C GLY A 606 -9.75 17.93 -2.03
N PHE A 607 -9.39 18.90 -1.20
CA PHE A 607 -8.93 18.67 0.16
C PHE A 607 -10.11 18.57 1.12
N LEU A 608 -9.94 17.81 2.21
CA LEU A 608 -11.03 17.54 3.14
C LEU A 608 -11.31 18.78 3.99
N ARG A 609 -12.55 19.26 3.97
CA ARG A 609 -13.02 20.36 4.81
C ARG A 609 -13.70 19.84 6.05
N VAL A 610 -13.29 20.37 7.20
CA VAL A 610 -13.90 20.07 8.50
C VAL A 610 -14.27 21.37 9.23
N LEU A 611 -15.36 21.35 9.98
CA LEU A 611 -15.80 22.43 10.86
C LEU A 611 -15.44 22.08 12.30
N SER A 612 -14.49 22.79 12.88
CA SER A 612 -14.13 22.65 14.29
C SER A 612 -15.21 23.25 15.20
N GLN A 613 -15.29 22.79 16.44
CA GLN A 613 -16.29 23.27 17.42
C GLN A 613 -16.21 24.77 17.73
N ASP A 614 -15.04 25.39 17.53
CA ASP A 614 -14.83 26.84 17.66
C ASP A 614 -15.42 27.64 16.48
N GLY A 615 -16.03 26.98 15.50
CA GLY A 615 -16.60 27.58 14.29
C GLY A 615 -15.58 27.75 13.16
N THR A 616 -14.32 27.37 13.37
CA THR A 616 -13.27 27.49 12.36
C THR A 616 -13.39 26.37 11.33
N THR A 617 -13.40 26.73 10.03
CA THR A 617 -13.28 25.74 8.95
C THR A 617 -11.81 25.46 8.68
N LEU A 618 -11.42 24.19 8.71
CA LEU A 618 -10.07 23.73 8.42
C LEU A 618 -10.05 22.90 7.13
N THR A 619 -8.95 23.01 6.38
CA THR A 619 -8.69 22.22 5.17
C THR A 619 -7.54 21.25 5.44
N LEU A 620 -7.78 19.96 5.19
CA LEU A 620 -6.83 18.88 5.47
C LEU A 620 -6.37 18.24 4.16
N GLN A 621 -5.06 18.30 3.92
CA GLN A 621 -4.43 17.72 2.74
C GLN A 621 -4.34 16.20 2.84
N PRO A 622 -4.46 15.46 1.72
CA PRO A 622 -4.40 14.00 1.71
C PRO A 622 -3.08 13.49 2.30
N ASP A 623 -1.94 14.05 1.92
CA ASP A 623 -0.62 13.45 2.19
C ASP A 623 -0.08 13.72 3.58
N GLY A 624 -0.51 14.82 4.18
CA GLY A 624 -0.23 15.13 5.58
C GLY A 624 -1.17 14.45 6.57
N ASN A 625 -2.24 13.76 6.12
CA ASN A 625 -3.27 13.23 7.02
C ASN A 625 -3.64 11.76 6.75
N SER A 626 -4.07 11.08 7.81
CA SER A 626 -4.67 9.74 7.76
C SER A 626 -6.00 9.76 8.48
N PHE A 627 -7.05 9.19 7.87
CA PHE A 627 -8.36 9.04 8.50
C PHE A 627 -8.56 7.60 8.97
N ASP A 628 -8.57 7.43 10.29
CA ASP A 628 -8.99 6.23 10.99
C ASP A 628 -10.51 6.25 11.26
N MET A 629 -11.25 5.47 10.48
CA MET A 629 -12.72 5.42 10.58
C MET A 629 -13.23 4.65 11.80
N THR A 630 -12.42 3.74 12.38
CA THR A 630 -12.89 2.96 13.55
C THR A 630 -12.95 3.84 14.79
N ARG A 631 -12.04 4.82 14.87
CA ARG A 631 -11.92 5.77 15.99
C ARG A 631 -12.48 7.15 15.65
N ASN A 632 -12.93 7.35 14.42
CA ASN A 632 -13.27 8.67 13.86
C ASN A 632 -12.16 9.71 14.10
N LEU A 633 -10.91 9.34 13.82
CA LEU A 633 -9.74 10.13 14.13
C LEU A 633 -8.97 10.50 12.85
N ILE A 634 -8.64 11.78 12.69
CA ILE A 634 -7.76 12.26 11.63
C ILE A 634 -6.42 12.65 12.24
N VAL A 635 -5.36 11.91 11.88
CA VAL A 635 -4.02 12.10 12.44
C VAL A 635 -3.10 12.68 11.37
N CYS A 636 -2.27 13.65 11.77
CA CYS A 636 -1.18 14.14 10.92
C CYS A 636 -0.09 13.07 10.78
N LYS A 637 0.39 12.83 9.57
CA LYS A 637 1.42 11.83 9.28
C LYS A 637 2.83 12.30 9.60
#